data_AF-A0AAW2CTD4-F1
#
_entry.id   AF-A0AAW2CTD4-F1
#
_cell.length_a   1.000
_cell.length_b   1.000
_cell.length_c   1.000
_cell.angle_alpha   90.00
_cell.angle_beta   90.00
_cell.angle_gamma   90.00
#
_symmetry.space_group_name_H-M   'P 1'
#
loop_
_entity.id
_entity.type
_entity.pdbx_description
1 polymer ?
#
loop_
_entity_poly.entity_id
_entity_poly.type
_entity_poly.pdbx_seq_one_letter_code
_entity_poly.pdbx_strand_id
1 'polypeptide(L)'
;MVFNVMKDGAIADGNTDNSKVFQNVFNKACQSEGRNLVLIPRGTYMLAPIVMKGPCKGQVEFHIIGTLKALIDETSTIDINHWITFQYVDRLVLSGRGKLDGQGPSAWDDNSCSKNPNCKALPISLRFDFVTNSRITQLTSMNSKNAHVNVFACKDMKFDHIHIIAPKDSPNTDGIHIGSSSNIQILDSTIATGDDCVSMSPGSKNINIRNVTCGPGHGISVGSLGGGPNEEDVSGLTVTNCTFIGTQNGLRVKTWARSYASSVFNLTFEDIIMDNVNNPIIIDQQYCPSRNCEKGDSQVQIRDVKYGNIRGTSSSKIAVAFDCSQGKPCEKIELNNINLTYHGAEGAVASSCSNVKGSWWLFPKLGFVGLTAREYLAIGTIFSSTDTVCTLQVLHQDETPLLYSLVFGEGVVNDATSVVLFNAIQKLDVSRVDGRTVLHVIGDFFYLFLTSTALGVIAGLVAAYILKTLYFGRHSSIREISLMILIAYLSYMLAELLQLSGILTVFFCGILMSHYAWYDVTDSSRITTRHVFATMSFIAETFIFLYVGMDAFDIEKWKMTKLSFGTLMAIYSTLIFLILLGRAAFVFPLSALSNYLNRKAERTEVITFKHQIIIWWAGLMRGAVSIALAFKQFTYSGVTWDPISGTMITNTIIVVLFSTLVFGFITKPLISYLIPHHKTIKIRLGESVVPKDDLNVPLLSFEESTATNIGRARDSLSLLIERPISTIHSYWRKFDDSYMRPIFGGPVTNQSQC
;
A
#
# COMPACT_ATOMS: atom_id res chain seq x y z
N MET A 1 -19.30 -13.14 -52.55
CA MET A 1 -19.18 -12.57 -53.93
C MET A 1 -18.45 -11.23 -53.89
N VAL A 2 -17.99 -10.69 -55.02
CA VAL A 2 -17.35 -9.35 -55.08
C VAL A 2 -18.29 -8.37 -55.78
N PHE A 3 -18.63 -7.29 -55.10
CA PHE A 3 -19.46 -6.20 -55.58
C PHE A 3 -18.60 -4.95 -55.73
N ASN A 4 -18.30 -4.53 -56.95
CA ASN A 4 -17.40 -3.41 -57.21
C ASN A 4 -18.24 -2.17 -57.54
N VAL A 5 -18.14 -1.12 -56.72
CA VAL A 5 -18.96 0.09 -56.86
C VAL A 5 -18.85 0.74 -58.24
N MET A 6 -17.69 0.68 -58.90
CA MET A 6 -17.52 1.23 -60.25
C MET A 6 -18.24 0.41 -61.32
N LYS A 7 -18.30 -0.92 -61.16
CA LYS A 7 -19.06 -1.79 -62.08
C LYS A 7 -20.57 -1.57 -61.96
N ASP A 8 -21.02 -1.09 -60.80
CA ASP A 8 -22.41 -0.74 -60.52
C ASP A 8 -22.71 0.76 -60.76
N GLY A 9 -21.79 1.51 -61.40
CA GLY A 9 -22.03 2.87 -61.89
C GLY A 9 -21.49 4.01 -61.03
N ALA A 10 -20.64 3.73 -60.02
CA ALA A 10 -19.99 4.79 -59.25
C ALA A 10 -18.93 5.53 -60.08
N ILE A 11 -18.91 6.85 -59.96
CA ILE A 11 -18.00 7.77 -60.66
C ILE A 11 -17.01 8.35 -59.66
N ALA A 12 -15.71 8.16 -59.93
CA ALA A 12 -14.61 8.50 -59.03
C ALA A 12 -13.99 9.88 -59.32
N ASP A 13 -14.81 10.90 -59.54
CA ASP A 13 -14.40 12.27 -59.90
C ASP A 13 -14.32 13.24 -58.70
N GLY A 14 -14.75 12.80 -57.51
CA GLY A 14 -14.83 13.59 -56.29
C GLY A 14 -15.93 14.66 -56.25
N ASN A 15 -16.83 14.68 -57.25
CA ASN A 15 -17.88 15.69 -57.44
C ASN A 15 -19.27 15.09 -57.71
N THR A 16 -19.35 13.86 -58.20
CA THR A 16 -20.61 13.15 -58.43
C THR A 16 -21.04 12.46 -57.13
N ASP A 17 -22.30 12.65 -56.73
CA ASP A 17 -22.86 11.95 -55.57
C ASP A 17 -23.05 10.45 -55.88
N ASN A 18 -22.30 9.62 -55.17
CA ASN A 18 -22.30 8.16 -55.35
C ASN A 18 -23.18 7.44 -54.32
N SER A 19 -23.89 8.16 -53.44
CA SER A 19 -24.57 7.58 -52.28
C SER A 19 -25.61 6.52 -52.63
N LYS A 20 -26.42 6.74 -53.68
CA LYS A 20 -27.40 5.75 -54.15
C LYS A 20 -26.72 4.48 -54.67
N VAL A 21 -25.60 4.61 -55.38
CA VAL A 21 -24.85 3.45 -55.90
C VAL A 21 -24.27 2.65 -54.74
N PHE A 22 -23.62 3.32 -53.80
CA PHE A 22 -23.02 2.69 -52.62
C PHE A 22 -24.08 1.95 -51.78
N GLN A 23 -25.23 2.57 -51.55
CA GLN A 23 -26.34 1.95 -50.80
C GLN A 23 -26.88 0.72 -51.54
N ASN A 24 -27.09 0.79 -52.85
CA ASN A 24 -27.56 -0.34 -53.66
C ASN A 24 -26.56 -1.50 -53.67
N VAL A 25 -25.27 -1.20 -53.83
CA VAL A 25 -24.18 -2.19 -53.82
C VAL A 25 -24.10 -2.89 -52.46
N PHE A 26 -24.15 -2.11 -51.38
CA PHE A 26 -24.18 -2.67 -50.02
C PHE A 26 -25.41 -3.56 -49.82
N ASN A 27 -26.60 -3.10 -50.21
CA ASN A 27 -27.84 -3.88 -50.08
C ASN A 27 -27.76 -5.22 -50.82
N LYS A 28 -27.24 -5.23 -52.06
CA LYS A 28 -27.02 -6.47 -52.82
C LYS A 28 -26.06 -7.42 -52.09
N ALA A 29 -24.95 -6.89 -51.58
CA ALA A 29 -23.98 -7.67 -50.81
C ALA A 29 -24.56 -8.23 -49.50
N CYS A 30 -25.33 -7.41 -48.79
CA CYS A 30 -25.98 -7.75 -47.53
C CYS A 30 -27.06 -8.84 -47.70
N GLN A 31 -27.78 -8.85 -48.82
CA GLN A 31 -28.78 -9.87 -49.16
C GLN A 31 -28.21 -11.15 -49.78
N SER A 32 -26.89 -11.20 -50.00
CA SER A 32 -26.19 -12.37 -50.53
C SER A 32 -25.70 -13.27 -49.39
N GLU A 33 -25.74 -14.58 -49.60
CA GLU A 33 -25.23 -15.56 -48.62
C GLU A 33 -23.69 -15.66 -48.67
N GLY A 34 -23.10 -16.19 -47.59
CA GLY A 34 -21.66 -16.42 -47.51
C GLY A 34 -20.84 -15.16 -47.18
N ARG A 35 -19.60 -15.08 -47.70
CA ARG A 35 -18.70 -13.93 -47.53
C ARG A 35 -18.78 -13.00 -48.74
N ASN A 36 -19.13 -11.75 -48.50
CA ASN A 36 -19.35 -10.75 -49.54
C ASN A 36 -18.40 -9.58 -49.38
N LEU A 37 -17.72 -9.22 -50.46
CA LEU A 37 -16.77 -8.13 -50.52
C LEU A 37 -17.39 -6.99 -51.33
N VAL A 38 -17.64 -5.85 -50.70
CA VAL A 38 -17.91 -4.58 -51.37
C VAL A 38 -16.57 -3.89 -51.59
N LEU A 39 -16.13 -3.82 -52.84
CA LEU A 39 -14.85 -3.23 -53.23
C LEU A 39 -15.04 -1.78 -53.68
N ILE A 40 -14.34 -0.86 -53.02
CA ILE A 40 -14.22 0.54 -53.42
C ILE A 40 -12.78 0.76 -53.90
N PRO A 41 -12.56 0.75 -55.23
CA PRO A 41 -11.23 0.92 -55.82
C PRO A 41 -10.59 2.28 -55.51
N ARG A 42 -9.35 2.47 -55.97
CA ARG A 42 -8.69 3.78 -55.93
C ARG A 42 -9.48 4.81 -56.74
N GLY A 43 -9.64 5.99 -56.15
CA GLY A 43 -10.40 7.10 -56.70
C GLY A 43 -10.98 7.95 -55.59
N THR A 44 -11.55 9.10 -55.93
CA THR A 44 -12.25 9.96 -54.96
C THR A 44 -13.74 9.87 -55.23
N TYR A 45 -14.51 9.43 -54.25
CA TYR A 45 -15.97 9.26 -54.36
C TYR A 45 -16.65 10.21 -53.40
N MET A 46 -17.44 11.14 -53.93
CA MET A 46 -18.26 12.00 -53.08
C MET A 46 -19.52 11.22 -52.65
N LEU A 47 -19.88 11.35 -51.38
CA LEU A 47 -21.06 10.72 -50.79
C LEU A 47 -21.86 11.74 -49.98
N ALA A 48 -23.13 11.93 -50.34
CA ALA A 48 -24.14 12.43 -49.41
C ALA A 48 -24.33 11.46 -48.21
N PRO A 49 -25.00 11.87 -47.12
CA PRO A 49 -25.31 10.99 -46.00
C PRO A 49 -25.98 9.68 -46.43
N ILE A 50 -25.50 8.54 -45.91
CA ILE A 50 -25.98 7.19 -46.22
C ILE A 50 -26.14 6.33 -44.98
N VAL A 51 -27.16 5.48 -45.03
CA VAL A 51 -27.41 4.42 -44.06
C VAL A 51 -27.37 3.06 -44.76
N MET A 52 -26.42 2.23 -44.34
CA MET A 52 -26.22 0.84 -44.75
C MET A 52 -26.84 -0.07 -43.71
N LYS A 53 -28.07 -0.53 -43.99
CA LYS A 53 -28.92 -1.22 -43.01
C LYS A 53 -28.95 -2.73 -43.25
N GLY A 54 -28.79 -3.49 -42.17
CA GLY A 54 -29.01 -4.93 -42.11
C GLY A 54 -30.45 -5.30 -41.71
N PRO A 55 -30.69 -6.55 -41.27
CA PRO A 55 -29.71 -7.63 -41.09
C PRO A 55 -29.19 -8.17 -42.42
N CYS A 56 -27.91 -8.56 -42.45
CA CYS A 56 -27.30 -9.20 -43.61
C CYS A 56 -27.34 -10.73 -43.48
N LYS A 57 -27.57 -11.43 -44.60
CA LYS A 57 -27.61 -12.90 -44.65
C LYS A 57 -26.23 -13.53 -44.46
N GLY A 58 -25.17 -12.79 -44.80
CA GLY A 58 -23.79 -13.22 -44.73
C GLY A 58 -22.87 -12.13 -44.19
N GLN A 59 -21.59 -12.48 -44.03
CA GLN A 59 -20.54 -11.52 -43.68
C GLN A 59 -20.34 -10.53 -44.83
N VAL A 60 -20.28 -9.24 -44.51
CA VAL A 60 -19.98 -8.18 -45.48
C VAL A 60 -18.65 -7.52 -45.11
N GLU A 61 -17.71 -7.57 -46.04
CA GLU A 61 -16.47 -6.79 -46.00
C GLU A 61 -16.62 -5.56 -46.89
N PHE A 62 -16.56 -4.37 -46.30
CA PHE A 62 -16.53 -3.09 -46.98
C PHE A 62 -15.08 -2.64 -47.11
N HIS A 63 -14.49 -2.88 -48.29
CA HIS A 63 -13.06 -2.72 -48.54
C HIS A 63 -12.78 -1.43 -49.31
N ILE A 64 -12.35 -0.40 -48.58
CA ILE A 64 -12.11 0.95 -49.06
C ILE A 64 -10.63 1.13 -49.39
N ILE A 65 -10.28 1.22 -50.67
CA ILE A 65 -8.93 1.58 -51.13
C ILE A 65 -8.86 3.07 -51.53
N GLY A 66 -9.98 3.61 -52.03
CA GLY A 66 -10.10 5.01 -52.43
C GLY A 66 -10.26 6.00 -51.28
N THR A 67 -10.59 7.24 -51.64
CA THR A 67 -10.98 8.31 -50.71
C THR A 67 -12.47 8.54 -50.85
N LEU A 68 -13.21 8.40 -49.75
CA LEU A 68 -14.58 8.87 -49.68
C LEU A 68 -14.56 10.30 -49.15
N LYS A 69 -15.34 11.17 -49.77
CA LYS A 69 -15.37 12.61 -49.49
C LYS A 69 -16.79 13.02 -49.16
N ALA A 70 -16.99 13.68 -48.03
CA ALA A 70 -18.31 14.16 -47.63
C ALA A 70 -18.78 15.31 -48.53
N LEU A 71 -20.09 15.48 -48.63
CA LEU A 71 -20.71 16.61 -49.34
C LEU A 71 -20.64 17.89 -48.47
N ILE A 72 -20.50 19.08 -49.07
CA ILE A 72 -20.36 20.36 -48.33
C ILE A 72 -21.70 21.10 -48.16
N ASP A 73 -22.70 20.83 -49.01
CA ASP A 73 -23.98 21.57 -49.04
C ASP A 73 -24.70 21.58 -47.68
N GLU A 74 -25.31 22.72 -47.34
CA GLU A 74 -26.05 22.95 -46.09
C GLU A 74 -27.14 21.90 -45.89
N THR A 75 -27.88 21.54 -46.95
CA THR A 75 -29.00 20.58 -46.86
C THR A 75 -28.58 19.16 -46.46
N SER A 76 -27.31 18.83 -46.66
CA SER A 76 -26.71 17.52 -46.37
C SER A 76 -25.81 17.52 -45.13
N THR A 77 -25.58 18.71 -44.57
CA THR A 77 -24.58 18.97 -43.53
C THR A 77 -25.22 19.45 -42.23
N ILE A 78 -26.36 20.10 -42.32
CA ILE A 78 -27.03 20.74 -41.19
C ILE A 78 -28.26 19.93 -40.79
N ASP A 79 -28.39 19.67 -39.49
CA ASP A 79 -29.50 18.89 -38.90
C ASP A 79 -29.49 17.39 -39.29
N ILE A 80 -28.35 16.91 -39.78
CA ILE A 80 -28.08 15.50 -40.04
C ILE A 80 -26.90 15.07 -39.16
N ASN A 81 -27.13 14.12 -38.26
CA ASN A 81 -26.14 13.69 -37.27
C ASN A 81 -25.21 12.55 -37.74
N HIS A 82 -25.23 12.19 -39.02
CA HIS A 82 -24.43 11.10 -39.57
C HIS A 82 -24.02 11.35 -41.02
N TRP A 83 -22.87 10.80 -41.41
CA TRP A 83 -22.46 10.71 -42.82
C TRP A 83 -22.53 9.28 -43.32
N ILE A 84 -21.77 8.34 -42.76
CA ILE A 84 -21.82 6.92 -43.13
C ILE A 84 -22.23 6.09 -41.91
N THR A 85 -23.43 5.52 -41.96
CA THR A 85 -23.97 4.70 -40.86
C THR A 85 -24.10 3.25 -41.26
N PHE A 86 -23.56 2.33 -40.46
CA PHE A 86 -23.88 0.91 -40.49
C PHE A 86 -24.85 0.60 -39.36
N GLN A 87 -26.01 0.02 -39.70
CA GLN A 87 -27.09 -0.20 -38.73
C GLN A 87 -27.59 -1.65 -38.76
N TYR A 88 -27.71 -2.30 -37.61
CA TYR A 88 -28.19 -3.69 -37.47
C TYR A 88 -27.39 -4.71 -38.29
N VAL A 89 -26.06 -4.55 -38.39
CA VAL A 89 -25.19 -5.44 -39.16
C VAL A 89 -24.43 -6.36 -38.22
N ASP A 90 -24.39 -7.66 -38.54
CA ASP A 90 -23.57 -8.66 -37.86
C ASP A 90 -22.39 -9.08 -38.75
N ARG A 91 -21.20 -9.26 -38.15
CA ARG A 91 -19.97 -9.66 -38.84
C ARG A 91 -19.54 -8.72 -39.96
N LEU A 92 -19.65 -7.40 -39.74
CA LEU A 92 -19.11 -6.39 -40.64
C LEU A 92 -17.57 -6.36 -40.55
N VAL A 93 -16.90 -6.27 -41.71
CA VAL A 93 -15.48 -5.96 -41.78
C VAL A 93 -15.31 -4.67 -42.57
N LEU A 94 -14.71 -3.64 -41.99
CA LEU A 94 -14.35 -2.40 -42.69
C LEU A 94 -12.82 -2.34 -42.81
N SER A 95 -12.29 -2.31 -44.03
CA SER A 95 -10.86 -2.48 -44.30
C SER A 95 -10.39 -1.68 -45.52
N GLY A 96 -9.09 -1.73 -45.86
CA GLY A 96 -8.59 -1.33 -47.20
C GLY A 96 -7.62 -0.15 -47.28
N ARG A 97 -7.21 0.46 -46.15
CA ARG A 97 -6.28 1.61 -46.07
C ARG A 97 -6.79 2.89 -46.74
N GLY A 98 -8.07 2.94 -47.09
CA GLY A 98 -8.73 4.10 -47.66
C GLY A 98 -8.88 5.25 -46.67
N LYS A 99 -9.31 6.39 -47.21
CA LYS A 99 -9.49 7.64 -46.46
C LYS A 99 -10.96 8.05 -46.46
N LEU A 100 -11.41 8.60 -45.34
CA LEU A 100 -12.71 9.22 -45.15
C LEU A 100 -12.47 10.69 -44.84
N ASP A 101 -12.68 11.58 -45.81
CA ASP A 101 -12.56 13.03 -45.62
C ASP A 101 -13.94 13.62 -45.33
N GLY A 102 -14.18 13.94 -44.06
CA GLY A 102 -15.44 14.51 -43.58
C GLY A 102 -15.65 15.98 -43.96
N GLN A 103 -14.62 16.66 -44.50
CA GLN A 103 -14.65 18.07 -44.89
C GLN A 103 -15.07 19.03 -43.76
N GLY A 104 -14.65 18.73 -42.54
CA GLY A 104 -14.95 19.45 -41.29
C GLY A 104 -14.86 20.98 -41.33
N PRO A 105 -13.81 21.59 -41.93
CA PRO A 105 -13.68 23.05 -42.00
C PRO A 105 -14.89 23.76 -42.61
N SER A 106 -15.70 23.08 -43.40
CA SER A 106 -16.90 23.67 -43.99
C SER A 106 -18.08 23.83 -43.03
N ALA A 107 -18.01 23.25 -41.83
CA ALA A 107 -19.13 23.21 -40.87
C ALA A 107 -18.72 23.54 -39.42
N TRP A 108 -17.42 23.67 -39.12
CA TRP A 108 -16.96 23.94 -37.75
C TRP A 108 -17.45 25.30 -37.21
N ASP A 109 -17.57 26.31 -38.07
CA ASP A 109 -18.10 27.63 -37.70
C ASP A 109 -19.59 27.58 -37.32
N ASP A 110 -20.33 26.58 -37.80
CA ASP A 110 -21.74 26.36 -37.47
C ASP A 110 -21.93 25.61 -36.14
N ASN A 111 -20.85 25.10 -35.53
CA ASN A 111 -20.93 24.37 -34.26
C ASN A 111 -21.14 25.32 -33.07
N SER A 112 -22.41 25.72 -32.87
CA SER A 112 -22.82 26.59 -31.77
C SER A 112 -23.37 25.84 -30.55
N CYS A 113 -23.26 24.50 -30.48
CA CYS A 113 -23.93 23.68 -29.45
C CYS A 113 -23.50 23.96 -28.02
N SER A 114 -22.32 24.57 -27.82
CA SER A 114 -21.87 25.05 -26.51
C SER A 114 -22.58 26.32 -26.03
N LYS A 115 -23.18 27.10 -26.95
CA LYS A 115 -23.78 28.43 -26.69
C LYS A 115 -25.29 28.46 -26.91
N ASN A 116 -25.79 27.66 -27.84
CA ASN A 116 -27.18 27.65 -28.26
C ASN A 116 -27.79 26.25 -28.02
N PRO A 117 -28.81 26.12 -27.15
CA PRO A 117 -29.49 24.85 -26.93
C PRO A 117 -30.27 24.34 -28.16
N ASN A 118 -30.60 25.23 -29.10
CA ASN A 118 -31.24 24.89 -30.39
C ASN A 118 -30.21 24.78 -31.53
N CYS A 119 -28.98 24.36 -31.23
CA CYS A 119 -27.97 24.17 -32.24
C CYS A 119 -28.37 23.06 -33.22
N LYS A 120 -27.90 23.17 -34.46
CA LYS A 120 -28.09 22.15 -35.48
C LYS A 120 -27.06 21.04 -35.31
N ALA A 121 -27.48 19.78 -35.44
CA ALA A 121 -26.56 18.66 -35.40
C ALA A 121 -25.64 18.66 -36.63
N LEU A 122 -24.37 18.31 -36.42
CA LEU A 122 -23.38 18.12 -37.49
C LEU A 122 -23.10 16.62 -37.68
N PRO A 123 -22.77 16.19 -38.90
CA PRO A 123 -22.66 14.78 -39.22
C PRO A 123 -21.38 14.17 -38.65
N ILE A 124 -21.56 13.04 -37.97
CA ILE A 124 -20.49 12.15 -37.53
C ILE A 124 -20.01 11.33 -38.73
N SER A 125 -18.69 11.23 -38.94
CA SER A 125 -18.14 10.61 -40.16
C SER A 125 -18.52 9.14 -40.31
N LEU A 126 -18.31 8.35 -39.25
CA LEU A 126 -18.70 6.95 -39.19
C LEU A 126 -19.58 6.68 -37.99
N ARG A 127 -20.69 5.98 -38.22
CA ARG A 127 -21.60 5.58 -37.16
C ARG A 127 -21.90 4.08 -37.24
N PHE A 128 -21.81 3.42 -36.10
CA PHE A 128 -22.16 2.02 -35.92
C PHE A 128 -23.28 1.96 -34.89
N ASP A 129 -24.46 1.56 -35.35
CA ASP A 129 -25.67 1.49 -34.54
C ASP A 129 -26.15 0.03 -34.49
N PHE A 130 -26.14 -0.60 -33.32
CA PHE A 130 -26.59 -1.99 -33.14
C PHE A 130 -25.78 -3.00 -33.98
N VAL A 131 -24.47 -2.78 -34.10
CA VAL A 131 -23.55 -3.63 -34.87
C VAL A 131 -22.88 -4.65 -33.96
N THR A 132 -22.76 -5.90 -34.43
CA THR A 132 -22.21 -7.01 -33.64
C THR A 132 -21.10 -7.77 -34.35
N ASN A 133 -20.17 -8.36 -33.57
CA ASN A 133 -19.13 -9.28 -34.04
C ASN A 133 -18.27 -8.72 -35.19
N SER A 134 -17.92 -7.43 -35.12
CA SER A 134 -17.42 -6.68 -36.28
C SER A 134 -16.00 -6.16 -36.10
N ARG A 135 -15.27 -5.98 -37.19
CA ARG A 135 -13.87 -5.49 -37.17
C ARG A 135 -13.67 -4.33 -38.14
N ILE A 136 -13.11 -3.24 -37.63
CA ILE A 136 -12.72 -2.06 -38.40
C ILE A 136 -11.20 -1.98 -38.31
N THR A 137 -10.51 -1.98 -39.46
CA THR A 137 -9.06 -2.02 -39.47
C THR A 137 -8.44 -1.25 -40.63
N GLN A 138 -7.27 -0.66 -40.40
CA GLN A 138 -6.49 0.01 -41.45
C GLN A 138 -7.32 1.05 -42.20
N LEU A 139 -7.80 2.07 -41.49
CA LEU A 139 -8.64 3.11 -42.06
C LEU A 139 -8.16 4.48 -41.56
N THR A 140 -8.23 5.48 -42.43
CA THR A 140 -7.95 6.87 -42.04
C THR A 140 -9.23 7.69 -42.07
N SER A 141 -9.59 8.35 -40.98
CA SER A 141 -10.68 9.33 -40.92
C SER A 141 -10.08 10.72 -40.70
N MET A 142 -10.45 11.67 -41.55
CA MET A 142 -9.87 13.00 -41.60
C MET A 142 -10.97 14.05 -41.50
N ASN A 143 -10.70 15.10 -40.72
CA ASN A 143 -11.51 16.32 -40.65
C ASN A 143 -13.01 16.02 -40.55
N SER A 144 -13.45 15.33 -39.50
CA SER A 144 -14.88 15.14 -39.30
C SER A 144 -15.55 16.47 -38.95
N LYS A 145 -16.80 16.65 -39.35
CA LYS A 145 -17.61 17.84 -39.00
C LYS A 145 -18.07 17.83 -37.54
N ASN A 146 -18.14 16.64 -36.94
CA ASN A 146 -18.36 16.38 -35.53
C ASN A 146 -17.43 15.22 -35.12
N ALA A 147 -17.86 14.28 -34.27
CA ALA A 147 -17.10 13.08 -33.95
C ALA A 147 -16.71 12.28 -35.21
N HIS A 148 -15.56 11.61 -35.18
CA HIS A 148 -15.09 10.78 -36.28
C HIS A 148 -15.79 9.42 -36.29
N VAL A 149 -15.91 8.77 -35.14
CA VAL A 149 -16.54 7.45 -35.00
C VAL A 149 -17.51 7.47 -33.83
N ASN A 150 -18.76 7.07 -34.08
CA ASN A 150 -19.75 6.81 -33.04
C ASN A 150 -20.11 5.32 -32.99
N VAL A 151 -20.04 4.73 -31.80
CA VAL A 151 -20.31 3.31 -31.53
C VAL A 151 -21.45 3.24 -30.52
N PHE A 152 -22.65 2.98 -31.00
CA PHE A 152 -23.87 3.01 -30.21
C PHE A 152 -24.57 1.65 -30.19
N ALA A 153 -24.90 1.17 -29.00
CA ALA A 153 -25.59 -0.11 -28.80
C ALA A 153 -24.91 -1.31 -29.49
N CYS A 154 -23.59 -1.27 -29.61
CA CYS A 154 -22.80 -2.27 -30.31
C CYS A 154 -22.23 -3.33 -29.37
N LYS A 155 -21.87 -4.49 -29.92
CA LYS A 155 -21.30 -5.60 -29.15
C LYS A 155 -20.19 -6.33 -29.89
N ASP A 156 -19.12 -6.69 -29.18
CA ASP A 156 -18.02 -7.50 -29.74
C ASP A 156 -17.41 -6.84 -31.00
N MET A 157 -16.94 -5.60 -30.86
CA MET A 157 -16.32 -4.83 -31.95
C MET A 157 -14.84 -4.58 -31.70
N LYS A 158 -14.04 -4.66 -32.77
CA LYS A 158 -12.60 -4.39 -32.75
C LYS A 158 -12.20 -3.29 -33.74
N PHE A 159 -11.56 -2.25 -33.24
CA PHE A 159 -10.90 -1.17 -33.98
C PHE A 159 -9.39 -1.37 -33.89
N ASP A 160 -8.69 -1.43 -35.02
CA ASP A 160 -7.30 -1.90 -35.08
C ASP A 160 -6.52 -1.19 -36.20
N HIS A 161 -5.44 -0.48 -35.87
CA HIS A 161 -4.70 0.35 -36.83
C HIS A 161 -5.56 1.43 -37.49
N ILE A 162 -6.32 2.18 -36.68
CA ILE A 162 -7.11 3.32 -37.14
C ILE A 162 -6.30 4.59 -36.97
N HIS A 163 -6.39 5.47 -37.98
CA HIS A 163 -5.77 6.78 -37.96
C HIS A 163 -6.84 7.87 -38.02
N ILE A 164 -6.95 8.68 -36.99
CA ILE A 164 -7.89 9.81 -36.92
C ILE A 164 -7.09 11.09 -36.89
N ILE A 165 -7.44 12.03 -37.78
CA ILE A 165 -6.76 13.31 -37.93
C ILE A 165 -7.78 14.43 -38.01
N ALA A 166 -7.74 15.34 -37.05
CA ALA A 166 -8.32 16.67 -37.13
C ALA A 166 -7.43 17.68 -36.38
N PRO A 167 -7.50 18.98 -36.71
CA PRO A 167 -6.78 20.04 -36.02
C PRO A 167 -7.11 20.13 -34.52
N LYS A 168 -6.20 20.69 -33.71
CA LYS A 168 -6.41 20.86 -32.26
C LYS A 168 -7.62 21.76 -31.92
N ASP A 169 -7.95 22.66 -32.82
CA ASP A 169 -8.99 23.68 -32.67
C ASP A 169 -10.34 23.25 -33.27
N SER A 170 -10.46 22.04 -33.83
CA SER A 170 -11.72 21.58 -34.43
C SER A 170 -12.76 21.20 -33.36
N PRO A 171 -13.93 21.87 -33.32
CA PRO A 171 -14.87 21.77 -32.21
C PRO A 171 -15.65 20.44 -32.21
N ASN A 172 -15.68 19.74 -31.08
CA ASN A 172 -16.42 18.48 -30.87
C ASN A 172 -16.09 17.39 -31.90
N THR A 173 -14.80 17.29 -32.22
CA THR A 173 -14.28 16.28 -33.16
C THR A 173 -13.80 15.03 -32.45
N ASP A 174 -14.60 14.49 -31.52
CA ASP A 174 -14.27 13.30 -30.74
C ASP A 174 -13.77 12.16 -31.65
N GLY A 175 -12.73 11.45 -31.25
CA GLY A 175 -12.14 10.38 -32.04
C GLY A 175 -13.06 9.17 -32.14
N ILE A 176 -13.16 8.40 -31.06
CA ILE A 176 -14.11 7.29 -30.95
C ILE A 176 -15.03 7.52 -29.75
N HIS A 177 -16.30 7.80 -30.04
CA HIS A 177 -17.36 7.96 -29.05
C HIS A 177 -18.11 6.64 -28.88
N ILE A 178 -18.21 6.14 -27.65
CA ILE A 178 -18.83 4.84 -27.31
C ILE A 178 -20.00 5.09 -26.36
N GLY A 179 -21.18 4.55 -26.68
CA GLY A 179 -22.36 4.60 -25.81
C GLY A 179 -23.15 3.30 -25.84
N SER A 180 -23.69 2.89 -24.68
CA SER A 180 -24.52 1.68 -24.53
C SER A 180 -23.94 0.42 -25.17
N SER A 181 -22.62 0.29 -25.24
CA SER A 181 -21.93 -0.76 -26.00
C SER A 181 -21.10 -1.66 -25.10
N SER A 182 -20.90 -2.92 -25.52
CA SER A 182 -20.13 -3.89 -24.73
C SER A 182 -19.06 -4.65 -25.50
N ASN A 183 -17.96 -5.00 -24.83
CA ASN A 183 -16.84 -5.74 -25.42
C ASN A 183 -16.24 -5.02 -26.65
N ILE A 184 -15.79 -3.78 -26.45
CA ILE A 184 -15.18 -2.97 -27.51
C ILE A 184 -13.66 -2.93 -27.32
N GLN A 185 -12.92 -3.21 -28.38
CA GLN A 185 -11.45 -3.19 -28.38
C GLN A 185 -10.95 -2.08 -29.31
N ILE A 186 -10.06 -1.20 -28.83
CA ILE A 186 -9.38 -0.18 -29.63
C ILE A 186 -7.88 -0.39 -29.47
N LEU A 187 -7.23 -0.83 -30.56
CA LEU A 187 -5.85 -1.28 -30.53
C LEU A 187 -4.99 -0.54 -31.57
N ASP A 188 -3.72 -0.32 -31.24
CA ASP A 188 -2.65 0.00 -32.19
C ASP A 188 -3.00 1.20 -33.10
N SER A 189 -3.58 2.26 -32.52
CA SER A 189 -4.20 3.36 -33.27
C SER A 189 -3.63 4.73 -32.87
N THR A 190 -3.74 5.71 -33.77
CA THR A 190 -3.30 7.09 -33.53
C THR A 190 -4.46 8.04 -33.78
N ILE A 191 -4.79 8.84 -32.78
CA ILE A 191 -5.97 9.70 -32.78
C ILE A 191 -5.53 11.11 -32.39
N ALA A 192 -5.68 12.03 -33.33
CA ALA A 192 -5.45 13.46 -33.18
C ALA A 192 -6.76 14.19 -33.49
N THR A 193 -7.26 14.95 -32.53
CA THR A 193 -8.57 15.62 -32.61
C THR A 193 -8.55 16.96 -31.87
N GLY A 194 -9.65 17.72 -31.95
CA GLY A 194 -9.87 18.91 -31.14
C GLY A 194 -10.67 18.67 -29.86
N ASP A 195 -11.17 17.45 -29.65
CA ASP A 195 -11.94 17.06 -28.45
C ASP A 195 -11.45 15.68 -27.93
N ASP A 196 -12.29 14.89 -27.28
CA ASP A 196 -11.91 13.61 -26.67
C ASP A 196 -11.27 12.64 -27.71
N CYS A 197 -10.16 11.99 -27.34
CA CYS A 197 -9.52 10.95 -28.14
C CYS A 197 -10.42 9.71 -28.20
N VAL A 198 -10.84 9.25 -27.02
CA VAL A 198 -11.87 8.22 -26.85
C VAL A 198 -12.78 8.68 -25.72
N SER A 199 -14.09 8.69 -25.95
CA SER A 199 -15.08 9.11 -24.97
C SER A 199 -16.10 8.01 -24.74
N MET A 200 -16.53 7.85 -23.48
CA MET A 200 -17.46 6.80 -23.09
C MET A 200 -18.68 7.37 -22.37
N SER A 201 -19.84 7.12 -22.95
CA SER A 201 -21.16 7.50 -22.48
C SER A 201 -21.81 6.37 -21.64
N PRO A 202 -22.92 6.65 -20.94
CA PRO A 202 -23.63 5.66 -20.12
C PRO A 202 -23.90 4.32 -20.83
N GLY A 203 -23.90 3.23 -20.05
CA GLY A 203 -24.11 1.86 -20.55
C GLY A 203 -22.93 1.20 -21.24
N SER A 204 -21.75 1.84 -21.24
CA SER A 204 -20.52 1.27 -21.81
C SER A 204 -19.89 0.23 -20.87
N LYS A 205 -19.65 -1.00 -21.36
CA LYS A 205 -19.17 -2.13 -20.54
C LYS A 205 -18.01 -2.87 -21.21
N ASN A 206 -16.98 -3.26 -20.46
CA ASN A 206 -15.85 -4.08 -20.97
C ASN A 206 -15.17 -3.43 -22.20
N ILE A 207 -14.57 -2.26 -22.00
CA ILE A 207 -13.87 -1.52 -23.04
C ILE A 207 -12.36 -1.68 -22.81
N ASN A 208 -11.64 -2.12 -23.84
CA ASN A 208 -10.19 -2.30 -23.78
C ASN A 208 -9.49 -1.41 -24.81
N ILE A 209 -8.64 -0.51 -24.33
CA ILE A 209 -7.86 0.44 -25.13
C ILE A 209 -6.39 0.13 -24.90
N ARG A 210 -5.65 -0.21 -25.96
CA ARG A 210 -4.25 -0.62 -25.83
C ARG A 210 -3.39 -0.11 -26.99
N ASN A 211 -2.19 0.36 -26.68
CA ASN A 211 -1.24 0.85 -27.69
C ASN A 211 -1.85 1.97 -28.55
N VAL A 212 -2.52 2.92 -27.91
CA VAL A 212 -3.12 4.08 -28.57
C VAL A 212 -2.31 5.33 -28.27
N THR A 213 -2.04 6.12 -29.29
CA THR A 213 -1.46 7.46 -29.15
C THR A 213 -2.56 8.50 -29.34
N CYS A 214 -2.82 9.28 -28.29
CA CYS A 214 -3.79 10.36 -28.28
C CYS A 214 -3.06 11.71 -28.29
N GLY A 215 -3.42 12.62 -29.19
CA GLY A 215 -2.86 13.97 -29.14
C GLY A 215 -2.70 14.64 -30.49
N PRO A 216 -3.09 15.91 -30.63
CA PRO A 216 -3.77 16.77 -29.62
C PRO A 216 -5.23 16.31 -29.33
N GLY A 217 -5.90 16.96 -28.37
CA GLY A 217 -7.30 16.69 -28.00
C GLY A 217 -7.55 16.74 -26.49
N HIS A 218 -8.64 16.16 -25.99
CA HIS A 218 -9.07 16.16 -24.58
C HIS A 218 -8.77 14.85 -23.83
N GLY A 219 -8.06 13.90 -24.44
CA GLY A 219 -7.63 12.65 -23.80
C GLY A 219 -8.69 11.54 -23.83
N ILE A 220 -8.56 10.57 -22.94
CA ILE A 220 -9.53 9.48 -22.80
C ILE A 220 -10.47 9.83 -21.65
N SER A 221 -11.77 9.94 -21.96
CA SER A 221 -12.77 10.49 -21.06
C SER A 221 -13.92 9.53 -20.80
N VAL A 222 -14.23 9.31 -19.52
CA VAL A 222 -15.46 8.65 -19.07
C VAL A 222 -16.49 9.72 -18.71
N GLY A 223 -17.60 9.75 -19.43
CA GLY A 223 -18.69 10.70 -19.25
C GLY A 223 -18.81 11.73 -20.39
N SER A 224 -19.65 12.75 -20.22
CA SER A 224 -20.28 13.15 -18.95
C SER A 224 -21.41 12.23 -18.50
N LEU A 225 -21.42 11.90 -17.20
CA LEU A 225 -22.42 10.99 -16.60
C LEU A 225 -23.36 11.69 -15.64
N GLY A 226 -24.55 11.11 -15.51
CA GLY A 226 -25.65 11.52 -14.65
C GLY A 226 -26.46 12.70 -15.20
N GLY A 227 -26.45 12.90 -16.53
CA GLY A 227 -27.18 13.97 -17.20
C GLY A 227 -28.67 13.66 -17.40
N GLY A 228 -29.04 12.38 -17.49
CA GLY A 228 -30.41 11.91 -17.63
C GLY A 228 -30.85 10.92 -16.53
N PRO A 229 -32.17 10.76 -16.32
CA PRO A 229 -32.70 9.74 -15.42
C PRO A 229 -32.45 8.33 -15.97
N ASN A 230 -32.23 7.37 -15.07
CA ASN A 230 -32.06 5.94 -15.38
C ASN A 230 -30.89 5.64 -16.34
N GLU A 231 -29.81 6.42 -16.27
CA GLU A 231 -28.58 6.08 -16.98
C GLU A 231 -28.00 4.75 -16.50
N GLU A 232 -27.60 3.90 -17.46
CA GLU A 232 -26.88 2.67 -17.15
C GLU A 232 -25.44 2.95 -16.70
N ASP A 233 -24.95 2.12 -15.79
CA ASP A 233 -23.59 2.18 -15.29
C ASP A 233 -22.52 1.99 -16.38
N VAL A 234 -21.37 2.61 -16.18
CA VAL A 234 -20.15 2.38 -16.97
C VAL A 234 -19.20 1.48 -16.18
N SER A 235 -18.73 0.38 -16.77
CA SER A 235 -17.85 -0.54 -16.04
C SER A 235 -16.86 -1.32 -16.90
N GLY A 236 -15.75 -1.74 -16.31
CA GLY A 236 -14.76 -2.59 -17.00
C GLY A 236 -14.02 -1.84 -18.09
N LEU A 237 -13.41 -0.69 -17.77
CA LEU A 237 -12.48 -0.01 -18.68
C LEU A 237 -11.06 -0.48 -18.37
N THR A 238 -10.29 -0.82 -19.39
CA THR A 238 -8.85 -1.04 -19.29
C THR A 238 -8.15 -0.20 -20.35
N VAL A 239 -7.25 0.68 -19.92
CA VAL A 239 -6.38 1.48 -20.79
C VAL A 239 -4.93 1.11 -20.48
N THR A 240 -4.22 0.55 -21.45
CA THR A 240 -2.87 0.01 -21.25
C THR A 240 -1.90 0.46 -22.33
N ASN A 241 -0.66 0.76 -21.96
CA ASN A 241 0.41 1.09 -22.90
C ASN A 241 0.00 2.21 -23.88
N CYS A 242 -0.53 3.33 -23.37
CA CYS A 242 -1.01 4.45 -24.19
C CYS A 242 -0.15 5.70 -23.97
N THR A 243 -0.08 6.55 -25.00
CA THR A 243 0.71 7.79 -24.97
C THR A 243 -0.18 9.00 -25.24
N PHE A 244 -0.06 10.04 -24.42
CA PHE A 244 -0.79 11.29 -24.55
C PHE A 244 0.19 12.42 -24.88
N ILE A 245 -0.05 13.15 -25.97
CA ILE A 245 0.87 14.19 -26.46
C ILE A 245 0.12 15.51 -26.61
N GLY A 246 0.48 16.52 -25.81
CA GLY A 246 -0.08 17.87 -25.92
C GLY A 246 -1.60 17.96 -25.75
N THR A 247 -2.21 16.99 -25.06
CA THR A 247 -3.65 16.94 -24.80
C THR A 247 -4.04 17.84 -23.63
N GLN A 248 -5.29 18.32 -23.62
CA GLN A 248 -5.86 19.06 -22.49
C GLN A 248 -5.99 18.18 -21.25
N ASN A 249 -6.40 16.92 -21.42
CA ASN A 249 -6.45 15.96 -20.32
C ASN A 249 -5.80 14.65 -20.76
N GLY A 250 -5.33 13.86 -19.80
CA GLY A 250 -4.87 12.50 -20.04
C GLY A 250 -6.01 11.53 -19.82
N LEU A 251 -6.16 11.10 -18.57
CA LEU A 251 -7.20 10.19 -18.10
C LEU A 251 -8.25 10.98 -17.32
N ARG A 252 -9.49 11.02 -17.84
CA ARG A 252 -10.56 11.86 -17.29
C ARG A 252 -11.80 11.05 -16.95
N VAL A 253 -12.37 11.30 -15.77
CA VAL A 253 -13.75 10.91 -15.42
C VAL A 253 -14.52 12.19 -15.10
N LYS A 254 -15.63 12.44 -15.81
CA LYS A 254 -16.44 13.65 -15.66
C LYS A 254 -17.91 13.29 -15.36
N THR A 255 -18.45 13.81 -14.26
CA THR A 255 -19.86 13.62 -13.89
C THR A 255 -20.49 14.99 -13.62
N TRP A 256 -21.75 15.16 -14.02
CA TRP A 256 -22.45 16.43 -13.84
C TRP A 256 -22.51 16.81 -12.36
N ALA A 257 -22.34 18.10 -12.06
CA ALA A 257 -22.36 18.62 -10.69
C ALA A 257 -23.66 18.27 -9.98
N ARG A 258 -24.81 18.65 -10.54
CA ARG A 258 -26.10 18.06 -10.18
C ARG A 258 -26.38 16.92 -11.13
N SER A 259 -26.53 15.71 -10.59
CA SER A 259 -26.69 14.52 -11.43
C SER A 259 -27.77 13.58 -10.92
N TYR A 260 -28.30 12.77 -11.84
CA TYR A 260 -29.02 11.56 -11.49
C TYR A 260 -28.04 10.50 -10.97
N ALA A 261 -28.57 9.52 -10.24
CA ALA A 261 -27.78 8.43 -9.68
C ALA A 261 -27.40 7.42 -10.78
N SER A 262 -26.11 7.13 -10.87
CA SER A 262 -25.52 6.05 -11.67
C SER A 262 -24.17 5.66 -11.06
N SER A 263 -23.50 4.64 -11.59
CA SER A 263 -22.19 4.20 -11.08
C SER A 263 -21.15 4.06 -12.18
N VAL A 264 -19.90 4.31 -11.79
CA VAL A 264 -18.71 3.99 -12.59
C VAL A 264 -17.78 3.15 -11.76
N PHE A 265 -17.41 1.97 -12.25
CA PHE A 265 -16.53 1.09 -11.50
C PHE A 265 -15.66 0.15 -12.34
N ASN A 266 -14.61 -0.38 -11.70
CA ASN A 266 -13.64 -1.29 -12.32
C ASN A 266 -12.97 -0.63 -13.54
N LEU A 267 -12.25 0.47 -13.28
CA LEU A 267 -11.44 1.16 -14.27
C LEU A 267 -9.96 0.91 -13.98
N THR A 268 -9.19 0.52 -14.99
CA THR A 268 -7.75 0.28 -14.87
C THR A 268 -7.01 1.08 -15.92
N PHE A 269 -6.04 1.87 -15.47
CA PHE A 269 -5.14 2.66 -16.30
C PHE A 269 -3.70 2.26 -15.96
N GLU A 270 -2.98 1.66 -16.90
CA GLU A 270 -1.64 1.11 -16.65
C GLU A 270 -0.68 1.40 -17.81
N ASP A 271 0.60 1.62 -17.49
CA ASP A 271 1.67 1.88 -18.48
C ASP A 271 1.37 3.07 -19.38
N ILE A 272 1.16 4.25 -18.78
CA ILE A 272 0.78 5.47 -19.52
C ILE A 272 1.95 6.45 -19.61
N ILE A 273 2.18 6.98 -20.80
CA ILE A 273 3.16 8.04 -21.05
C ILE A 273 2.41 9.36 -21.27
N MET A 274 2.75 10.37 -20.48
CA MET A 274 2.24 11.74 -20.60
C MET A 274 3.34 12.64 -21.16
N ASP A 275 3.08 13.33 -22.27
CA ASP A 275 3.98 14.33 -22.83
C ASP A 275 3.24 15.67 -22.94
N ASN A 276 3.61 16.59 -22.05
CA ASN A 276 3.10 17.96 -21.99
C ASN A 276 1.56 18.01 -21.92
N VAL A 277 0.97 17.19 -21.04
CA VAL A 277 -0.49 17.07 -20.85
C VAL A 277 -0.96 18.06 -19.79
N ASN A 278 -2.04 18.80 -20.04
CA ASN A 278 -2.47 19.86 -19.13
C ASN A 278 -3.11 19.34 -17.83
N ASN A 279 -4.05 18.40 -17.91
CA ASN A 279 -4.61 17.70 -16.75
C ASN A 279 -4.36 16.18 -16.90
N PRO A 280 -3.16 15.67 -16.52
CA PRO A 280 -2.79 14.27 -16.76
C PRO A 280 -3.79 13.26 -16.19
N ILE A 281 -4.19 13.42 -14.92
CA ILE A 281 -5.14 12.54 -14.25
C ILE A 281 -6.21 13.39 -13.57
N ILE A 282 -7.47 13.23 -13.96
CA ILE A 282 -8.57 14.05 -13.44
C ILE A 282 -9.86 13.25 -13.21
N ILE A 283 -10.43 13.42 -12.02
CA ILE A 283 -11.82 13.08 -11.70
C ILE A 283 -12.53 14.38 -11.36
N ASP A 284 -13.55 14.74 -12.13
CA ASP A 284 -14.33 15.95 -11.97
C ASP A 284 -15.81 15.58 -11.77
N GLN A 285 -16.26 15.57 -10.52
CA GLN A 285 -17.67 15.41 -10.17
C GLN A 285 -18.41 16.75 -10.04
N GLN A 286 -17.78 17.86 -10.42
CA GLN A 286 -18.39 19.19 -10.45
C GLN A 286 -18.55 19.70 -11.89
N TYR A 287 -18.59 18.79 -12.87
CA TYR A 287 -18.60 19.15 -14.29
C TYR A 287 -19.81 20.02 -14.62
N CYS A 288 -19.53 21.25 -15.05
CA CYS A 288 -20.52 22.32 -15.26
C CYS A 288 -20.04 23.25 -16.40
N PRO A 289 -20.05 22.80 -17.67
CA PRO A 289 -19.44 23.52 -18.80
C PRO A 289 -20.25 24.74 -19.28
N SER A 290 -21.54 24.83 -18.96
CA SER A 290 -22.40 25.94 -19.35
C SER A 290 -22.56 26.96 -18.22
N ARG A 291 -22.85 28.23 -18.52
CA ARG A 291 -23.09 29.23 -17.45
C ARG A 291 -24.35 28.95 -16.61
N ASN A 292 -25.26 28.14 -17.15
CA ASN A 292 -26.59 27.90 -16.61
C ASN A 292 -26.76 26.49 -16.00
N CYS A 293 -25.69 25.71 -15.86
CA CYS A 293 -25.79 24.40 -15.21
C CYS A 293 -26.04 24.57 -13.71
N GLU A 294 -26.92 23.73 -13.17
CA GLU A 294 -27.24 23.73 -11.75
C GLU A 294 -26.04 23.25 -10.95
N LYS A 295 -25.51 24.13 -10.09
CA LYS A 295 -24.50 23.75 -9.12
C LYS A 295 -25.15 22.84 -8.08
N GLY A 296 -24.49 21.75 -7.78
CA GLY A 296 -25.00 20.72 -6.89
C GLY A 296 -23.93 19.68 -6.62
N ASP A 297 -24.34 18.62 -5.97
CA ASP A 297 -23.46 17.54 -5.57
C ASP A 297 -23.79 16.27 -6.35
N SER A 298 -22.77 15.70 -7.00
CA SER A 298 -22.98 14.62 -7.97
C SER A 298 -23.46 13.37 -7.26
N GLN A 299 -24.46 12.72 -7.83
CA GLN A 299 -25.02 11.46 -7.33
C GLN A 299 -24.44 10.23 -8.04
N VAL A 300 -23.46 10.42 -8.94
CA VAL A 300 -22.74 9.32 -9.58
C VAL A 300 -21.72 8.73 -8.61
N GLN A 301 -21.79 7.42 -8.35
CA GLN A 301 -20.80 6.74 -7.52
C GLN A 301 -19.60 6.29 -8.36
N ILE A 302 -18.43 6.86 -8.08
CA ILE A 302 -17.15 6.39 -8.66
C ILE A 302 -16.47 5.45 -7.66
N ARG A 303 -16.12 4.23 -8.08
CA ARG A 303 -15.37 3.30 -7.22
C ARG A 303 -14.45 2.35 -7.98
N ASP A 304 -13.44 1.79 -7.31
CA ASP A 304 -12.55 0.76 -7.88
C ASP A 304 -11.86 1.25 -9.17
N VAL A 305 -11.04 2.29 -9.01
CA VAL A 305 -10.28 2.93 -10.10
C VAL A 305 -8.81 2.79 -9.78
N LYS A 306 -8.04 2.22 -10.70
CA LYS A 306 -6.62 1.93 -10.54
C LYS A 306 -5.79 2.71 -11.55
N TYR A 307 -4.77 3.40 -11.06
CA TYR A 307 -3.76 4.07 -11.87
C TYR A 307 -2.39 3.48 -11.54
N GLY A 308 -1.71 2.90 -12.53
CA GLY A 308 -0.45 2.19 -12.37
C GLY A 308 0.60 2.60 -13.39
N ASN A 309 1.85 2.79 -12.97
CA ASN A 309 2.99 3.04 -13.87
C ASN A 309 2.74 4.17 -14.89
N ILE A 310 2.38 5.36 -14.40
CA ILE A 310 2.12 6.53 -15.24
C ILE A 310 3.29 7.50 -15.12
N ARG A 311 3.91 7.88 -16.24
CA ARG A 311 5.12 8.70 -16.24
C ARG A 311 5.14 9.79 -17.31
N GLY A 312 5.91 10.85 -17.06
CA GLY A 312 6.21 11.88 -18.06
C GLY A 312 6.01 13.30 -17.55
N THR A 313 5.50 14.20 -18.40
CA THR A 313 5.44 15.65 -18.15
C THR A 313 4.00 16.19 -18.16
N SER A 314 3.72 17.07 -17.20
CA SER A 314 2.50 17.86 -17.10
C SER A 314 2.76 19.29 -17.57
N SER A 315 1.81 19.90 -18.29
CA SER A 315 1.87 21.32 -18.65
C SER A 315 1.25 22.24 -17.58
N SER A 316 0.54 21.67 -16.59
CA SER A 316 0.04 22.40 -15.42
C SER A 316 0.69 21.90 -14.12
N LYS A 317 0.66 22.74 -13.09
CA LYS A 317 1.19 22.41 -11.76
C LYS A 317 0.44 21.24 -11.11
N ILE A 318 -0.88 21.18 -11.26
CA ILE A 318 -1.71 20.13 -10.65
C ILE A 318 -1.81 18.95 -11.62
N ALA A 319 -0.95 17.95 -11.43
CA ALA A 319 -0.90 16.79 -12.33
C ALA A 319 -1.98 15.74 -12.03
N VAL A 320 -2.44 15.67 -10.78
CA VAL A 320 -3.51 14.76 -10.32
C VAL A 320 -4.57 15.60 -9.61
N ALA A 321 -5.80 15.59 -10.13
CA ALA A 321 -6.91 16.34 -9.57
C ALA A 321 -8.12 15.41 -9.37
N PHE A 322 -8.47 15.12 -8.12
CA PHE A 322 -9.68 14.38 -7.77
C PHE A 322 -10.64 15.31 -7.04
N ASP A 323 -11.65 15.79 -7.76
CA ASP A 323 -12.73 16.58 -7.20
C ASP A 323 -13.99 15.73 -7.08
N CYS A 324 -14.08 14.97 -5.99
CA CYS A 324 -15.20 14.06 -5.76
C CYS A 324 -16.32 14.73 -4.97
N SER A 325 -17.54 14.25 -5.18
CA SER A 325 -18.75 14.74 -4.53
C SER A 325 -18.77 14.44 -3.02
N GLN A 326 -19.37 15.32 -2.22
CA GLN A 326 -19.53 15.10 -0.78
C GLN A 326 -20.57 14.02 -0.47
N GLY A 327 -21.65 13.95 -1.25
CA GLY A 327 -22.74 12.99 -1.12
C GLY A 327 -22.42 11.63 -1.73
N LYS A 328 -21.55 11.60 -2.74
CA LYS A 328 -20.97 10.37 -3.32
C LYS A 328 -19.43 10.47 -3.43
N PRO A 329 -18.72 10.41 -2.29
CA PRO A 329 -17.26 10.35 -2.28
C PRO A 329 -16.73 9.21 -3.15
N CYS A 330 -15.62 9.44 -3.85
CA CYS A 330 -14.97 8.39 -4.65
C CYS A 330 -14.41 7.29 -3.72
N GLU A 331 -14.61 6.02 -4.04
CA GLU A 331 -14.20 4.91 -3.16
C GLU A 331 -13.16 4.00 -3.84
N LYS A 332 -12.18 3.49 -3.08
CA LYS A 332 -11.18 2.53 -3.60
C LYS A 332 -10.44 3.05 -4.85
N ILE A 333 -9.97 4.29 -4.78
CA ILE A 333 -9.04 4.84 -5.77
C ILE A 333 -7.62 4.40 -5.39
N GLU A 334 -6.91 3.76 -6.31
CA GLU A 334 -5.55 3.24 -6.14
C GLU A 334 -4.60 3.97 -7.07
N LEU A 335 -3.51 4.51 -6.50
CA LEU A 335 -2.41 5.14 -7.24
C LEU A 335 -1.13 4.36 -6.96
N ASN A 336 -0.48 3.85 -8.00
CA ASN A 336 0.76 3.09 -7.90
C ASN A 336 1.78 3.57 -8.94
N ASN A 337 2.98 3.93 -8.49
CA ASN A 337 4.09 4.35 -9.35
C ASN A 337 3.69 5.46 -10.36
N ILE A 338 3.27 6.62 -9.82
CA ILE A 338 2.94 7.81 -10.61
C ILE A 338 4.14 8.77 -10.56
N ASN A 339 4.81 8.96 -11.70
CA ASN A 339 6.01 9.79 -11.83
C ASN A 339 5.80 10.89 -12.89
N LEU A 340 5.09 11.95 -12.50
CA LEU A 340 4.82 13.11 -13.34
C LEU A 340 5.66 14.29 -12.90
N THR A 341 6.21 15.02 -13.87
CA THR A 341 7.05 16.19 -13.63
C THR A 341 6.42 17.42 -14.26
N TYR A 342 6.60 18.58 -13.64
CA TYR A 342 6.16 19.88 -14.16
C TYR A 342 7.36 20.83 -14.15
N HIS A 343 7.58 21.52 -15.26
CA HIS A 343 8.76 22.38 -15.47
C HIS A 343 8.42 23.88 -15.55
N GLY A 344 7.21 24.29 -15.15
CA GLY A 344 6.82 25.69 -15.20
C GLY A 344 7.21 26.50 -13.96
N ALA A 345 7.00 27.82 -14.03
CA ALA A 345 7.44 28.77 -13.01
C ALA A 345 6.64 28.71 -11.69
N GLU A 346 5.51 27.99 -11.67
CA GLU A 346 4.58 27.94 -10.53
C GLU A 346 5.04 27.02 -9.37
N GLY A 347 6.24 26.45 -9.48
CA GLY A 347 6.87 25.59 -8.48
C GLY A 347 6.77 24.10 -8.80
N ALA A 348 7.00 23.25 -7.80
CA ALA A 348 6.96 21.80 -7.97
C ALA A 348 5.56 21.27 -8.33
N VAL A 349 5.53 20.13 -9.01
CA VAL A 349 4.30 19.37 -9.33
C VAL A 349 3.49 19.08 -8.06
N ALA A 350 2.18 19.16 -8.16
CA ALA A 350 1.25 18.98 -7.05
C ALA A 350 0.07 18.08 -7.42
N SER A 351 -0.64 17.62 -6.38
CA SER A 351 -1.91 16.89 -6.49
C SER A 351 -2.98 17.57 -5.63
N SER A 352 -4.23 17.53 -6.08
CA SER A 352 -5.41 18.04 -5.36
C SER A 352 -6.45 16.93 -5.22
N CYS A 353 -6.95 16.70 -4.00
CA CYS A 353 -7.95 15.66 -3.72
C CYS A 353 -9.02 16.17 -2.76
N SER A 354 -10.30 16.04 -3.13
CA SER A 354 -11.47 16.32 -2.30
C SER A 354 -12.38 15.07 -2.26
N ASN A 355 -12.90 14.73 -1.09
CA ASN A 355 -13.88 13.63 -0.89
C ASN A 355 -13.49 12.27 -1.51
N VAL A 356 -12.20 11.89 -1.43
CA VAL A 356 -11.72 10.57 -1.88
C VAL A 356 -11.52 9.64 -0.66
N LYS A 357 -12.18 8.48 -0.67
CA LYS A 357 -12.07 7.41 0.32
C LYS A 357 -11.24 6.25 -0.23
N GLY A 358 -9.92 6.31 -0.03
CA GLY A 358 -9.01 5.18 -0.28
C GLY A 358 -8.82 4.28 0.96
N SER A 359 -8.19 3.11 0.81
CA SER A 359 -7.76 2.21 1.91
C SER A 359 -6.77 2.85 2.89
N TRP A 360 -6.38 4.10 2.64
CA TRP A 360 -5.66 4.98 3.53
C TRP A 360 -6.52 5.50 4.72
N TRP A 361 -7.84 5.32 4.71
CA TRP A 361 -8.81 6.12 5.50
C TRP A 361 -8.69 6.09 7.04
N LEU A 362 -7.95 5.16 7.65
CA LEU A 362 -7.79 5.16 9.10
C LEU A 362 -6.78 6.20 9.60
N PHE A 363 -5.72 6.48 8.84
CA PHE A 363 -4.53 7.19 9.36
C PHE A 363 -4.47 8.71 9.10
N PRO A 364 -4.97 9.26 7.97
CA PRO A 364 -5.11 10.71 7.76
C PRO A 364 -6.08 11.37 8.71
N LYS A 365 -7.16 10.66 9.07
CA LYS A 365 -8.13 11.13 10.07
C LYS A 365 -7.52 11.25 11.47
N LEU A 366 -6.40 10.57 11.71
CA LEU A 366 -5.64 10.57 12.95
C LEU A 366 -4.42 11.52 12.89
N GLY A 367 -4.27 12.33 11.82
CA GLY A 367 -3.22 13.34 11.69
C GLY A 367 -1.92 12.86 11.06
N PHE A 368 -1.83 11.61 10.60
CA PHE A 368 -0.66 11.08 9.89
C PHE A 368 -0.81 11.29 8.38
N VAL A 369 -0.30 12.41 7.86
CA VAL A 369 -0.30 12.72 6.42
C VAL A 369 1.12 12.56 5.86
N GLY A 370 1.25 11.82 4.74
CA GLY A 370 2.49 11.78 3.94
C GLY A 370 3.46 10.62 4.22
N LEU A 371 3.12 9.67 5.09
CA LEU A 371 3.89 8.43 5.26
C LEU A 371 3.52 7.40 4.17
N THR A 372 4.35 6.38 3.95
CA THR A 372 4.05 5.23 3.08
C THR A 372 3.46 4.05 3.88
N ALA A 373 2.83 3.07 3.21
CA ALA A 373 2.29 1.88 3.89
C ALA A 373 3.38 1.08 4.65
N ARG A 374 4.60 1.05 4.09
CA ARG A 374 5.78 0.46 4.76
C ARG A 374 6.12 1.19 6.05
N GLU A 375 6.08 2.52 6.03
CA GLU A 375 6.39 3.35 7.20
C GLU A 375 5.36 3.16 8.32
N TYR A 376 4.08 2.96 8.00
CA TYR A 376 3.09 2.63 9.03
C TYR A 376 3.33 1.28 9.70
N LEU A 377 3.65 0.25 8.91
CA LEU A 377 4.02 -1.05 9.46
C LEU A 377 5.30 -0.93 10.30
N ALA A 378 6.28 -0.15 9.84
CA ALA A 378 7.50 0.12 10.58
C ALA A 378 7.21 0.83 11.93
N ILE A 379 6.33 1.83 11.96
CA ILE A 379 5.91 2.51 13.21
C ILE A 379 5.25 1.52 14.17
N GLY A 380 4.38 0.63 13.66
CA GLY A 380 3.77 -0.44 14.45
C GLY A 380 4.81 -1.35 15.10
N THR A 381 5.88 -1.69 14.38
CA THR A 381 7.00 -2.48 14.94
C THR A 381 7.89 -1.71 15.89
N ILE A 382 8.15 -0.43 15.63
CA ILE A 382 8.95 0.43 16.52
C ILE A 382 8.30 0.52 17.91
N PHE A 383 6.98 0.68 17.95
CA PHE A 383 6.22 0.72 19.20
C PHE A 383 5.78 -0.65 19.68
N SER A 384 6.20 -1.75 19.03
CA SER A 384 5.99 -3.06 19.60
C SER A 384 6.99 -3.30 20.73
N SER A 385 8.26 -2.90 20.63
CA SER A 385 9.27 -3.09 21.71
C SER A 385 8.84 -2.51 23.06
N THR A 386 9.17 -3.20 24.15
CA THR A 386 8.70 -2.89 25.51
C THR A 386 9.86 -2.76 26.46
N ASP A 387 9.81 -1.75 27.32
CA ASP A 387 10.80 -1.56 28.35
C ASP A 387 10.23 -1.89 29.74
N THR A 388 10.51 -3.08 30.24
CA THR A 388 9.94 -3.54 31.53
C THR A 388 10.82 -3.21 32.73
N VAL A 389 11.93 -2.48 32.55
CA VAL A 389 12.95 -2.24 33.59
C VAL A 389 12.36 -1.60 34.85
N CYS A 390 11.56 -0.54 34.71
CA CYS A 390 10.96 0.15 35.87
C CYS A 390 9.98 -0.75 36.63
N THR A 391 9.23 -1.60 35.93
CA THR A 391 8.30 -2.55 36.58
C THR A 391 9.06 -3.63 37.33
N LEU A 392 10.14 -4.16 36.75
CA LEU A 392 10.98 -5.19 37.37
C LEU A 392 11.77 -4.67 38.59
N GLN A 393 12.04 -3.37 38.67
CA GLN A 393 12.63 -2.76 39.87
C GLN A 393 11.66 -2.70 41.07
N VAL A 394 10.35 -2.71 40.80
CA VAL A 394 9.30 -2.67 41.85
C VAL A 394 8.81 -4.07 42.20
N LEU A 395 8.76 -4.98 41.23
CA LEU A 395 8.31 -6.35 41.46
C LEU A 395 9.42 -7.18 42.14
N HIS A 396 9.16 -7.59 43.38
CA HIS A 396 10.01 -8.54 44.06
C HIS A 396 9.69 -9.96 43.60
N GLN A 397 10.72 -10.61 43.09
CA GLN A 397 10.62 -11.94 42.53
C GLN A 397 10.28 -13.02 43.58
N ASP A 398 10.74 -12.86 44.82
CA ASP A 398 10.45 -13.79 45.92
C ASP A 398 8.96 -13.79 46.28
N GLU A 399 8.26 -12.68 46.00
CA GLU A 399 6.84 -12.52 46.30
C GLU A 399 5.95 -12.95 45.13
N THR A 400 6.38 -12.69 43.89
CA THR A 400 5.58 -12.94 42.68
C THR A 400 6.42 -13.55 41.54
N PRO A 401 6.94 -14.79 41.71
CA PRO A 401 7.92 -15.38 40.80
C PRO A 401 7.39 -15.59 39.39
N LEU A 402 6.10 -15.96 39.25
CA LEU A 402 5.45 -16.14 37.94
C LEU A 402 5.29 -14.80 37.22
N LEU A 403 4.80 -13.77 37.91
CA LEU A 403 4.56 -12.44 37.33
C LEU A 403 5.87 -11.80 36.88
N TYR A 404 6.91 -11.86 37.73
CA TYR A 404 8.24 -11.37 37.41
C TYR A 404 8.79 -12.05 36.15
N SER A 405 8.69 -13.38 36.06
CA SER A 405 9.19 -14.15 34.92
C SER A 405 8.43 -13.84 33.62
N LEU A 406 7.11 -13.64 33.69
CA LEU A 406 6.30 -13.27 32.53
C LEU A 406 6.65 -11.88 32.00
N VAL A 407 6.75 -10.88 32.89
CA VAL A 407 7.08 -9.50 32.52
C VAL A 407 8.53 -9.39 32.01
N PHE A 408 9.46 -10.11 32.62
CA PHE A 408 10.84 -10.20 32.15
C PHE A 408 10.91 -10.86 30.77
N GLY A 409 10.27 -12.02 30.60
CA GLY A 409 10.26 -12.75 29.34
C GLY A 409 9.61 -11.96 28.20
N GLU A 410 8.49 -11.28 28.47
CA GLU A 410 7.84 -10.38 27.51
C GLU A 410 8.79 -9.27 27.08
N GLY A 411 9.39 -8.54 28.03
CA GLY A 411 10.29 -7.42 27.74
C GLY A 411 11.42 -7.82 26.78
N VAL A 412 12.15 -8.87 27.14
CA VAL A 412 13.35 -9.25 26.40
C VAL A 412 13.05 -9.89 25.04
N VAL A 413 12.02 -10.76 24.96
CA VAL A 413 11.66 -11.42 23.68
C VAL A 413 11.07 -10.40 22.71
N ASN A 414 10.27 -9.46 23.21
CA ASN A 414 9.58 -8.48 22.38
C ASN A 414 10.54 -7.46 21.73
N ASP A 415 11.63 -7.10 22.43
CA ASP A 415 12.68 -6.28 21.84
C ASP A 415 13.37 -7.02 20.68
N ALA A 416 13.72 -8.29 20.86
CA ALA A 416 14.34 -9.08 19.80
C ALA A 416 13.39 -9.33 18.61
N THR A 417 12.10 -9.61 18.86
CA THR A 417 11.11 -9.83 17.80
C THR A 417 10.76 -8.56 17.04
N SER A 418 10.69 -7.41 17.72
CA SER A 418 10.43 -6.11 17.09
C SER A 418 11.47 -5.76 16.04
N VAL A 419 12.76 -5.98 16.34
CA VAL A 419 13.87 -5.72 15.43
C VAL A 419 13.85 -6.66 14.22
N VAL A 420 13.55 -7.95 14.44
CA VAL A 420 13.42 -8.93 13.35
C VAL A 420 12.27 -8.55 12.42
N LEU A 421 11.11 -8.22 12.99
CA LEU A 421 9.93 -7.84 12.22
C LEU A 421 10.16 -6.51 11.47
N PHE A 422 10.85 -5.56 12.10
CA PHE A 422 11.27 -4.31 11.45
C PHE A 422 12.14 -4.59 10.22
N ASN A 423 13.17 -5.43 10.36
CA ASN A 423 14.04 -5.79 9.23
C ASN A 423 13.28 -6.56 8.12
N ALA A 424 12.32 -7.42 8.48
CA ALA A 424 11.46 -8.10 7.51
C ALA A 424 10.58 -7.09 6.73
N ILE A 425 10.02 -6.09 7.41
CA ILE A 425 9.24 -5.02 6.79
C ILE A 425 10.09 -4.14 5.88
N GLN A 426 11.37 -3.90 6.20
CA GLN A 426 12.26 -3.14 5.29
C GLN A 426 12.48 -3.85 3.95
N LYS A 427 12.40 -5.19 3.92
CA LYS A 427 12.53 -5.99 2.70
C LYS A 427 11.24 -6.03 1.86
N LEU A 428 10.14 -5.43 2.32
CA LEU A 428 8.88 -5.37 1.58
C LEU A 428 8.95 -4.46 0.36
N ASP A 429 8.56 -4.97 -0.81
CA ASP A 429 8.25 -4.14 -1.98
C ASP A 429 6.84 -3.53 -1.82
N VAL A 430 6.76 -2.19 -1.78
CA VAL A 430 5.54 -1.42 -1.43
C VAL A 430 4.59 -1.28 -2.63
N SER A 431 4.98 -1.78 -3.81
CA SER A 431 4.21 -1.65 -5.03
C SER A 431 2.94 -2.50 -5.06
N ARG A 432 2.81 -3.55 -4.23
CA ARG A 432 1.61 -4.41 -4.12
C ARG A 432 1.45 -5.01 -2.72
N VAL A 433 0.62 -4.41 -1.86
CA VAL A 433 0.21 -5.06 -0.59
C VAL A 433 -0.94 -6.03 -0.90
N ASP A 434 -0.59 -7.20 -1.41
CA ASP A 434 -1.51 -8.30 -1.66
C ASP A 434 -1.53 -9.27 -0.46
N GLY A 435 -2.59 -10.08 -0.31
CA GLY A 435 -2.69 -11.06 0.79
C GLY A 435 -1.53 -12.08 0.81
N ARG A 436 -0.95 -12.33 -0.37
CA ARG A 436 0.24 -13.18 -0.55
C ARG A 436 1.52 -12.50 -0.04
N THR A 437 1.64 -11.19 -0.16
CA THR A 437 2.78 -10.41 0.36
C THR A 437 2.80 -10.47 1.89
N VAL A 438 1.63 -10.35 2.54
CA VAL A 438 1.51 -10.48 4.00
C VAL A 438 1.93 -11.88 4.47
N LEU A 439 1.49 -12.93 3.75
CA LEU A 439 1.91 -14.30 4.05
C LEU A 439 3.43 -14.49 3.88
N HIS A 440 4.02 -13.85 2.88
CA HIS A 440 5.47 -13.89 2.64
C HIS A 440 6.24 -13.19 3.78
N VAL A 441 5.78 -12.04 4.27
CA VAL A 441 6.37 -11.36 5.45
C VAL A 441 6.30 -12.24 6.70
N ILE A 442 5.16 -12.89 6.93
CA ILE A 442 5.00 -13.81 8.05
C ILE A 442 5.97 -14.99 7.89
N GLY A 443 6.10 -15.54 6.68
CA GLY A 443 7.06 -16.58 6.35
C GLY A 443 8.51 -16.16 6.59
N ASP A 444 8.91 -14.99 6.10
CA ASP A 444 10.23 -14.40 6.29
C ASP A 444 10.53 -14.13 7.77
N PHE A 445 9.53 -13.65 8.52
CA PHE A 445 9.65 -13.50 9.98
C PHE A 445 9.96 -14.85 10.65
N PHE A 446 9.19 -15.90 10.35
CA PHE A 446 9.45 -17.23 10.94
C PHE A 446 10.79 -17.80 10.49
N TYR A 447 11.16 -17.62 9.22
CA TYR A 447 12.45 -18.05 8.70
C TYR A 447 13.60 -17.36 9.44
N LEU A 448 13.60 -16.03 9.49
CA LEU A 448 14.63 -15.24 10.18
C LEU A 448 14.65 -15.56 11.68
N PHE A 449 13.48 -15.70 12.31
CA PHE A 449 13.40 -16.01 13.73
C PHE A 449 14.00 -17.39 14.06
N LEU A 450 13.58 -18.44 13.34
CA LEU A 450 14.03 -19.81 13.60
C LEU A 450 15.51 -20.02 13.27
N THR A 451 15.98 -19.53 12.13
CA THR A 451 17.38 -19.69 11.70
C THR A 451 18.35 -18.89 12.59
N SER A 452 18.00 -17.66 12.97
CA SER A 452 18.83 -16.85 13.89
C SER A 452 18.86 -17.46 15.29
N THR A 453 17.74 -18.02 15.76
CA THR A 453 17.66 -18.76 17.02
C THR A 453 18.55 -20.00 16.99
N ALA A 454 18.46 -20.80 15.93
CA ALA A 454 19.29 -22.00 15.76
C ALA A 454 20.79 -21.67 15.78
N LEU A 455 21.20 -20.62 15.05
CA LEU A 455 22.58 -20.15 15.07
C LEU A 455 23.03 -19.71 16.46
N GLY A 456 22.17 -18.99 17.20
CA GLY A 456 22.46 -18.56 18.58
C GLY A 456 22.61 -19.74 19.53
N VAL A 457 21.74 -20.74 19.42
CA VAL A 457 21.81 -21.98 20.19
C VAL A 457 23.13 -22.72 19.90
N ILE A 458 23.47 -22.90 18.62
CA ILE A 458 24.71 -23.57 18.21
C ILE A 458 25.93 -22.81 18.76
N ALA A 459 25.98 -21.49 18.59
CA ALA A 459 27.10 -20.68 19.08
C ALA A 459 27.24 -20.75 20.61
N GLY A 460 26.12 -20.71 21.34
CA GLY A 460 26.12 -20.84 22.82
C GLY A 460 26.57 -22.22 23.30
N LEU A 461 26.15 -23.30 22.62
CA LEU A 461 26.60 -24.66 22.92
C LEU A 461 28.08 -24.86 22.59
N VAL A 462 28.55 -24.31 21.46
CA VAL A 462 29.97 -24.30 21.11
C VAL A 462 30.78 -23.54 22.16
N ALA A 463 30.29 -22.39 22.65
CA ALA A 463 30.93 -21.64 23.72
C ALA A 463 31.07 -22.48 25.00
N ALA A 464 29.98 -23.13 25.42
CA ALA A 464 29.97 -23.99 26.60
C ALA A 464 30.92 -25.18 26.45
N TYR A 465 30.91 -25.85 25.28
CA TYR A 465 31.81 -26.95 24.98
C TYR A 465 33.29 -26.51 25.00
N ILE A 466 33.62 -25.38 24.36
CA ILE A 466 34.98 -24.84 24.33
C ILE A 466 35.45 -24.52 25.76
N LEU A 467 34.62 -23.85 26.57
CA LEU A 467 34.94 -23.52 27.96
C LEU A 467 35.17 -24.77 28.81
N LYS A 468 34.43 -25.85 28.54
CA LYS A 468 34.59 -27.13 29.23
C LYS A 468 35.82 -27.92 28.78
N THR A 469 36.11 -27.96 27.49
CA THR A 469 37.19 -28.78 26.90
C THR A 469 38.56 -28.10 26.95
N LEU A 470 38.63 -26.77 26.79
CA LEU A 470 39.90 -26.03 26.82
C LEU A 470 40.40 -25.84 28.26
N TYR A 471 41.09 -26.86 28.76
CA TYR A 471 41.70 -26.90 30.09
C TYR A 471 42.69 -25.74 30.35
N PHE A 472 43.33 -25.18 29.31
CA PHE A 472 44.27 -24.05 29.40
C PHE A 472 43.62 -22.69 29.76
N GLY A 473 42.28 -22.59 29.69
CA GLY A 473 41.52 -21.39 30.07
C GLY A 473 41.13 -21.33 31.56
N ARG A 474 41.12 -22.48 32.25
CA ARG A 474 40.42 -22.72 33.53
C ARG A 474 41.03 -22.08 34.78
N HIS A 475 42.04 -21.23 34.61
CA HIS A 475 42.80 -20.61 35.71
C HIS A 475 42.92 -19.08 35.62
N SER A 476 42.35 -18.47 34.59
CA SER A 476 42.34 -17.01 34.46
C SER A 476 40.94 -16.52 34.14
N SER A 477 40.32 -15.83 35.08
CA SER A 477 38.98 -15.27 34.92
C SER A 477 38.87 -14.33 33.73
N ILE A 478 39.95 -13.59 33.43
CA ILE A 478 40.04 -12.69 32.28
C ILE A 478 39.88 -13.45 30.97
N ARG A 479 40.50 -14.63 30.82
CA ARG A 479 40.43 -15.42 29.57
C ARG A 479 39.06 -16.03 29.36
N GLU A 480 38.45 -16.56 30.42
CA GLU A 480 37.10 -17.12 30.38
C GLU A 480 36.08 -16.05 29.94
N ILE A 481 36.13 -14.87 30.55
CA ILE A 481 35.25 -13.73 30.23
C ILE A 481 35.51 -13.21 28.82
N SER A 482 36.77 -13.06 28.44
CA SER A 482 37.15 -12.57 27.10
C SER A 482 36.66 -13.52 26.01
N LEU A 483 36.72 -14.83 26.24
CA LEU A 483 36.20 -15.84 25.32
C LEU A 483 34.67 -15.77 25.22
N MET A 484 33.97 -15.60 26.35
CA MET A 484 32.50 -15.43 26.35
C MET A 484 32.07 -14.19 25.55
N ILE A 485 32.74 -13.05 25.75
CA ILE A 485 32.47 -11.81 25.00
C ILE A 485 32.79 -11.99 23.52
N LEU A 486 33.93 -12.62 23.21
CA LEU A 486 34.35 -12.85 21.82
C LEU A 486 33.37 -13.75 21.07
N ILE A 487 32.91 -14.85 21.68
CA ILE A 487 31.95 -15.75 21.03
C ILE A 487 30.58 -15.08 20.89
N ALA A 488 30.14 -14.31 21.88
CA ALA A 488 28.92 -13.51 21.74
C ALA A 488 29.03 -12.56 20.54
N TYR A 489 30.12 -11.81 20.43
CA TYR A 489 30.35 -10.89 19.32
C TYR A 489 30.53 -11.60 17.97
N LEU A 490 31.23 -12.73 17.94
CA LEU A 490 31.38 -13.54 16.73
C LEU A 490 30.02 -14.08 16.24
N SER A 491 29.15 -14.49 17.17
CA SER A 491 27.81 -14.96 16.83
C SER A 491 26.97 -13.85 16.18
N TYR A 492 27.12 -12.60 16.65
CA TYR A 492 26.53 -11.42 16.02
C TYR A 492 27.05 -11.24 14.58
N MET A 493 28.37 -11.18 14.41
CA MET A 493 28.99 -10.92 13.11
C MET A 493 28.67 -12.01 12.08
N LEU A 494 28.62 -13.27 12.51
CA LEU A 494 28.25 -14.39 11.64
C LEU A 494 26.79 -14.32 11.21
N ALA A 495 25.88 -13.92 12.11
CA ALA A 495 24.48 -13.72 11.78
C ALA A 495 24.30 -12.58 10.74
N GLU A 496 24.99 -11.46 10.92
CA GLU A 496 24.95 -10.34 9.95
C GLU A 496 25.51 -10.76 8.58
N LEU A 497 26.60 -11.55 8.54
CA LEU A 497 27.16 -12.10 7.30
C LEU A 497 26.15 -13.01 6.56
N LEU A 498 25.38 -13.80 7.31
CA LEU A 498 24.36 -14.69 6.79
C LEU A 498 23.01 -13.98 6.50
N GLN A 499 22.95 -12.65 6.63
CA GLN A 499 21.73 -11.85 6.50
C GLN A 499 20.60 -12.27 7.47
N LEU A 500 20.98 -12.81 8.63
CA LEU A 500 20.12 -13.19 9.75
C LEU A 500 20.04 -12.06 10.79
N SER A 501 19.27 -12.27 11.87
CA SER A 501 19.16 -11.28 12.95
C SER A 501 20.28 -11.46 13.98
N GLY A 502 21.31 -10.63 13.92
CA GLY A 502 22.43 -10.67 14.87
C GLY A 502 22.00 -10.49 16.32
N ILE A 503 21.06 -9.60 16.59
CA ILE A 503 20.56 -9.34 17.95
C ILE A 503 19.86 -10.58 18.53
N LEU A 504 19.03 -11.26 17.73
CA LEU A 504 18.34 -12.48 18.16
C LEU A 504 19.34 -13.63 18.38
N THR A 505 20.36 -13.75 17.52
CA THR A 505 21.41 -14.76 17.66
C THR A 505 22.23 -14.56 18.94
N VAL A 506 22.68 -13.35 19.24
CA VAL A 506 23.42 -13.04 20.47
C VAL A 506 22.57 -13.31 21.71
N PHE A 507 21.28 -12.98 21.66
CA PHE A 507 20.37 -13.22 22.78
C PHE A 507 20.28 -14.70 23.15
N PHE A 508 20.01 -15.58 22.19
CA PHE A 508 19.97 -17.02 22.45
C PHE A 508 21.35 -17.59 22.79
N CYS A 509 22.43 -17.09 22.17
CA CYS A 509 23.79 -17.44 22.56
C CYS A 509 24.03 -17.14 24.06
N GLY A 510 23.62 -15.95 24.52
CA GLY A 510 23.69 -15.53 25.92
C GLY A 510 22.86 -16.41 26.86
N ILE A 511 21.63 -16.77 26.49
CA ILE A 511 20.79 -17.69 27.27
C ILE A 511 21.49 -19.05 27.44
N LEU A 512 21.98 -19.62 26.33
CA LEU A 512 22.61 -20.94 26.34
C LEU A 512 23.93 -20.94 27.12
N MET A 513 24.73 -19.87 27.00
CA MET A 513 25.93 -19.69 27.83
C MET A 513 25.59 -19.54 29.32
N SER A 514 24.56 -18.76 29.66
CA SER A 514 24.09 -18.61 31.03
C SER A 514 23.60 -19.94 31.63
N HIS A 515 23.02 -20.80 30.79
CA HIS A 515 22.50 -22.10 31.21
C HIS A 515 23.58 -23.18 31.34
N TYR A 516 24.40 -23.40 30.31
CA TYR A 516 25.36 -24.50 30.26
C TYR A 516 26.76 -24.07 30.70
N ALA A 517 27.30 -23.01 30.11
CA ALA A 517 28.67 -22.56 30.36
C ALA A 517 28.88 -22.06 31.79
N TRP A 518 27.83 -21.61 32.48
CA TRP A 518 27.92 -21.20 33.87
C TRP A 518 28.54 -22.25 34.78
N TYR A 519 28.24 -23.54 34.56
CA TYR A 519 28.72 -24.61 35.43
C TYR A 519 30.20 -24.92 35.21
N ASP A 520 30.74 -24.57 34.05
CA ASP A 520 32.12 -24.88 33.66
C ASP A 520 33.12 -23.75 33.98
N VAL A 521 32.64 -22.51 34.14
CA VAL A 521 33.47 -21.35 34.55
C VAL A 521 33.75 -21.31 36.05
N THR A 522 34.87 -20.68 36.43
CA THR A 522 35.28 -20.53 37.84
C THR A 522 34.34 -19.58 38.63
N ASP A 523 34.28 -19.72 39.96
CA ASP A 523 33.42 -18.87 40.80
C ASP A 523 33.80 -17.39 40.74
N SER A 524 35.10 -17.07 40.65
CA SER A 524 35.56 -15.70 40.39
C SER A 524 35.08 -15.17 39.05
N SER A 525 35.07 -15.98 37.98
CA SER A 525 34.51 -15.58 36.69
C SER A 525 33.01 -15.35 36.76
N ARG A 526 32.25 -16.19 37.46
CA ARG A 526 30.78 -16.02 37.60
C ARG A 526 30.42 -14.65 38.19
N ILE A 527 31.10 -14.27 39.26
CA ILE A 527 30.90 -12.98 39.94
C ILE A 527 31.36 -11.84 39.01
N THR A 528 32.54 -11.97 38.43
CA THR A 528 33.13 -10.92 37.57
C THR A 528 32.31 -10.70 36.30
N THR A 529 31.92 -11.76 35.58
CA THR A 529 31.04 -11.71 34.39
C THR A 529 29.76 -10.94 34.68
N ARG A 530 29.12 -11.22 35.83
CA ARG A 530 27.88 -10.55 36.23
C ARG A 530 28.08 -9.05 36.42
N HIS A 531 29.14 -8.63 37.11
CA HIS A 531 29.45 -7.21 37.27
C HIS A 531 29.82 -6.56 35.93
N VAL A 532 30.65 -7.20 35.11
CA VAL A 532 31.07 -6.68 33.80
C VAL A 532 29.87 -6.42 32.88
N PHE A 533 28.99 -7.41 32.68
CA PHE A 533 27.82 -7.23 31.82
C PHE A 533 26.80 -6.25 32.41
N ALA A 534 26.60 -6.24 33.74
CA ALA A 534 25.71 -5.26 34.38
C ALA A 534 26.22 -3.82 34.23
N THR A 535 27.52 -3.60 34.45
CA THR A 535 28.16 -2.29 34.25
C THR A 535 28.11 -1.88 32.78
N MET A 536 28.37 -2.79 31.85
CA MET A 536 28.28 -2.51 30.41
C MET A 536 26.85 -2.15 29.98
N SER A 537 25.84 -2.89 30.46
CA SER A 537 24.42 -2.58 30.21
C SER A 537 24.05 -1.21 30.77
N PHE A 538 24.43 -0.92 32.02
CA PHE A 538 24.14 0.36 32.66
C PHE A 538 24.78 1.54 31.91
N ILE A 539 26.04 1.40 31.48
CA ILE A 539 26.73 2.42 30.68
C ILE A 539 26.03 2.60 29.33
N ALA A 540 25.70 1.51 28.63
CA ALA A 540 25.01 1.57 27.33
C ALA A 540 23.62 2.22 27.44
N GLU A 541 22.82 1.84 28.43
CA GLU A 541 21.51 2.46 28.71
C GLU A 541 21.66 3.95 29.05
N THR A 542 22.65 4.30 29.90
CA THR A 542 22.92 5.70 30.26
C THR A 542 23.28 6.52 29.02
N PHE A 543 24.13 6.01 28.13
CA PHE A 543 24.46 6.71 26.89
C PHE A 543 23.25 6.90 25.97
N ILE A 544 22.41 5.86 25.80
CA ILE A 544 21.22 5.98 24.97
C ILE A 544 20.26 7.03 25.54
N PHE A 545 19.95 6.98 26.84
CA PHE A 545 19.07 7.97 27.45
C PHE A 545 19.68 9.38 27.50
N LEU A 546 21.00 9.50 27.62
CA LEU A 546 21.70 10.78 27.51
C LEU A 546 21.57 11.37 26.10
N TYR A 547 21.77 10.56 25.05
CA TYR A 547 21.55 11.00 23.67
C TYR A 547 20.10 11.42 23.42
N VAL A 548 19.14 10.68 23.97
CA VAL A 548 17.72 11.01 23.88
C VAL A 548 17.41 12.31 24.59
N GLY A 549 17.99 12.53 25.77
CA GLY A 549 17.89 13.78 26.51
C GLY A 549 18.45 14.95 25.69
N MET A 550 19.68 14.81 25.17
CA MET A 550 20.29 15.83 24.29
C MET A 550 19.42 16.15 23.09
N ASP A 551 18.88 15.13 22.41
CA ASP A 551 18.02 15.29 21.24
C ASP A 551 16.66 15.90 21.59
N ALA A 552 16.12 15.64 22.78
CA ALA A 552 14.91 16.29 23.25
C ALA A 552 15.11 17.81 23.48
N PHE A 553 16.33 18.26 23.79
CA PHE A 553 16.67 19.67 23.98
C PHE A 553 17.20 20.36 22.72
N ASP A 554 17.35 19.65 21.60
CA ASP A 554 17.85 20.22 20.34
C ASP A 554 16.76 21.05 19.63
N ILE A 555 16.79 22.37 19.88
CA ILE A 555 15.84 23.35 19.33
C ILE A 555 15.79 23.34 17.79
N GLU A 556 16.87 22.96 17.10
CA GLU A 556 16.87 22.92 15.63
C GLU A 556 16.00 21.78 15.10
N LYS A 557 15.99 20.62 15.78
CA LYS A 557 15.08 19.49 15.46
C LYS A 557 13.62 19.87 15.67
N TRP A 558 13.31 20.61 16.73
CA TRP A 558 11.94 21.10 16.97
C TRP A 558 11.49 22.16 15.95
N LYS A 559 12.41 22.99 15.43
CA LYS A 559 12.11 23.98 14.38
C LYS A 559 11.83 23.35 13.01
N MET A 560 12.36 22.15 12.74
CA MET A 560 12.10 21.42 11.48
C MET A 560 10.65 20.91 11.39
N THR A 561 9.99 20.70 12.54
CA THR A 561 8.59 20.28 12.61
C THR A 561 7.67 21.47 12.33
N LYS A 562 7.24 21.63 11.08
CA LYS A 562 6.32 22.72 10.64
C LYS A 562 4.87 22.61 11.14
N LEU A 563 4.57 21.61 11.98
CA LEU A 563 3.22 21.35 12.47
C LEU A 563 2.86 22.24 13.66
N SER A 564 1.57 22.59 13.77
CA SER A 564 1.09 23.32 14.95
C SER A 564 1.26 22.47 16.21
N PHE A 565 1.57 23.11 17.34
CA PHE A 565 1.72 22.44 18.64
C PHE A 565 0.49 21.58 18.99
N GLY A 566 -0.72 22.05 18.67
CA GLY A 566 -1.96 21.29 18.89
C GLY A 566 -2.04 20.01 18.05
N THR A 567 -1.59 20.05 16.80
CA THR A 567 -1.55 18.86 15.93
C THR A 567 -0.53 17.84 16.41
N LEU A 568 0.64 18.30 16.86
CA LEU A 568 1.68 17.42 17.43
C LEU A 568 1.17 16.69 18.68
N MET A 569 0.52 17.43 19.60
CA MET A 569 -0.09 16.84 20.81
C MET A 569 -1.21 15.85 20.48
N ALA A 570 -1.99 16.10 19.43
CA ALA A 570 -3.03 15.19 18.97
C ALA A 570 -2.46 13.88 18.42
N ILE A 571 -1.39 13.95 17.60
CA ILE A 571 -0.70 12.77 17.06
C ILE A 571 -0.11 11.93 18.20
N TYR A 572 0.61 12.56 19.12
CA TYR A 572 1.18 11.89 20.29
C TYR A 572 0.10 11.21 21.15
N SER A 573 -1.00 11.92 21.46
CA SER A 573 -2.08 11.37 22.29
C SER A 573 -2.75 10.17 21.60
N THR A 574 -2.87 10.23 20.28
CA THR A 574 -3.40 9.15 19.46
C THR A 574 -2.48 7.92 19.49
N LEU A 575 -1.16 8.10 19.39
CA LEU A 575 -0.19 7.00 19.48
C LEU A 575 -0.25 6.29 20.83
N ILE A 576 -0.26 7.05 21.92
CA ILE A 576 -0.39 6.49 23.28
C ILE A 576 -1.70 5.73 23.42
N PHE A 577 -2.82 6.29 22.94
CA PHE A 577 -4.11 5.62 22.97
C PHE A 577 -4.12 4.29 22.18
N LEU A 578 -3.54 4.28 20.97
CA LEU A 578 -3.42 3.07 20.16
C LEU A 578 -2.53 2.01 20.82
N ILE A 579 -1.43 2.43 21.47
CA ILE A 579 -0.57 1.54 22.25
C ILE A 579 -1.35 0.88 23.40
N LEU A 580 -2.09 1.68 24.18
CA LEU A 580 -2.92 1.22 25.29
C LEU A 580 -3.96 0.18 24.82
N LEU A 581 -4.70 0.53 23.77
CA LEU A 581 -5.76 -0.31 23.19
C LEU A 581 -5.18 -1.59 22.59
N GLY A 582 -4.11 -1.47 21.80
CA GLY A 582 -3.44 -2.60 21.17
C GLY A 582 -2.94 -3.59 22.20
N ARG A 583 -2.25 -3.11 23.25
CA ARG A 583 -1.80 -3.96 24.36
C ARG A 583 -2.97 -4.65 25.07
N ALA A 584 -4.05 -3.92 25.38
CA ALA A 584 -5.22 -4.50 26.04
C ALA A 584 -5.84 -5.61 25.19
N ALA A 585 -5.96 -5.39 23.87
CA ALA A 585 -6.54 -6.35 22.93
C ALA A 585 -5.78 -7.68 22.86
N PHE A 586 -4.49 -7.71 23.20
CA PHE A 586 -3.70 -8.95 23.21
C PHE A 586 -3.46 -9.52 24.61
N VAL A 587 -3.16 -8.68 25.61
CA VAL A 587 -2.82 -9.14 26.97
C VAL A 587 -3.99 -9.83 27.64
N PHE A 588 -5.19 -9.24 27.63
CA PHE A 588 -6.35 -9.83 28.32
C PHE A 588 -6.83 -11.14 27.67
N PRO A 589 -7.01 -11.22 26.33
CA PRO A 589 -7.43 -12.47 25.70
C PRO A 589 -6.37 -13.58 25.77
N LEU A 590 -5.09 -13.28 25.61
CA LEU A 590 -4.02 -14.28 25.72
C LEU A 590 -3.87 -14.80 27.15
N SER A 591 -4.04 -13.92 28.15
CA SER A 591 -4.04 -14.34 29.55
C SER A 591 -5.25 -15.22 29.88
N ALA A 592 -6.43 -14.90 29.33
CA ALA A 592 -7.62 -15.73 29.47
C ALA A 592 -7.45 -17.10 28.79
N LEU A 593 -6.85 -17.14 27.60
CA LEU A 593 -6.52 -18.37 26.89
C LEU A 593 -5.49 -19.21 27.65
N SER A 594 -4.42 -18.59 28.16
CA SER A 594 -3.40 -19.26 28.97
C SER A 594 -4.02 -19.88 30.23
N ASN A 595 -4.86 -19.14 30.95
CA ASN A 595 -5.59 -19.66 32.10
C ASN A 595 -6.53 -20.82 31.72
N TYR A 596 -7.20 -20.75 30.55
CA TYR A 596 -8.06 -21.82 30.06
C TYR A 596 -7.27 -23.11 29.74
N LEU A 597 -6.14 -22.98 29.05
CA LEU A 597 -5.26 -24.11 28.69
C LEU A 597 -4.63 -24.76 29.93
N ASN A 598 -4.22 -23.94 30.91
CA ASN A 598 -3.60 -24.41 32.15
C ASN A 598 -4.61 -24.99 33.16
N ARG A 599 -5.91 -24.72 33.01
CA ARG A 599 -6.96 -25.26 33.89
C ARG A 599 -7.08 -26.79 33.86
N LYS A 600 -6.56 -27.45 32.82
CA LYS A 600 -6.49 -28.91 32.70
C LYS A 600 -5.31 -29.55 33.43
N ALA A 601 -4.29 -28.76 33.78
CA ALA A 601 -3.12 -29.23 34.51
C ALA A 601 -3.26 -28.78 35.97
N GLU A 602 -3.68 -29.69 36.85
CA GLU A 602 -3.68 -29.41 38.28
C GLU A 602 -2.25 -29.01 38.72
N ARG A 603 -2.06 -27.75 39.20
CA ARG A 603 -0.91 -27.22 39.98
C ARG A 603 -0.07 -26.05 39.40
N THR A 604 -0.63 -25.13 38.61
CA THR A 604 0.03 -23.83 38.32
C THR A 604 -0.74 -22.63 38.86
N GLU A 605 -0.02 -21.63 39.40
CA GLU A 605 -0.59 -20.34 39.84
C GLU A 605 -1.36 -19.69 38.69
N VAL A 606 -2.61 -19.29 38.94
CA VAL A 606 -3.50 -18.72 37.93
C VAL A 606 -3.19 -17.24 37.75
N ILE A 607 -3.11 -16.76 36.50
CA ILE A 607 -2.92 -15.34 36.20
C ILE A 607 -4.22 -14.59 36.52
N THR A 608 -4.32 -14.05 37.74
CA THR A 608 -5.51 -13.30 38.18
C THR A 608 -5.67 -11.99 37.39
N PHE A 609 -6.87 -11.42 37.38
CA PHE A 609 -7.15 -10.15 36.70
C PHE A 609 -6.22 -9.00 37.16
N LYS A 610 -5.82 -8.99 38.43
CA LYS A 610 -4.83 -8.03 38.95
C LYS A 610 -3.46 -8.20 38.31
N HIS A 611 -3.01 -9.45 38.15
CA HIS A 611 -1.76 -9.74 37.42
C HIS A 611 -1.86 -9.33 35.94
N GLN A 612 -3.02 -9.51 35.29
CA GLN A 612 -3.23 -9.09 33.90
C GLN A 612 -3.11 -7.56 33.74
N ILE A 613 -3.62 -6.78 34.70
CA ILE A 613 -3.46 -5.32 34.71
C ILE A 613 -1.98 -4.95 34.86
N ILE A 614 -1.23 -5.63 35.72
CA ILE A 614 0.20 -5.37 35.91
C ILE A 614 0.99 -5.71 34.65
N ILE A 615 0.70 -6.83 33.99
CA ILE A 615 1.34 -7.21 32.71
C ILE A 615 1.01 -6.19 31.63
N TRP A 616 -0.26 -5.81 31.50
CA TRP A 616 -0.68 -4.78 30.55
C TRP A 616 0.03 -3.46 30.79
N TRP A 617 0.11 -3.01 32.06
CA TRP A 617 0.80 -1.78 32.47
C TRP A 617 2.29 -1.82 32.20
N ALA A 618 2.96 -2.93 32.53
CA ALA A 618 4.39 -3.11 32.33
C ALA A 618 4.77 -2.98 30.85
N GLY A 619 3.91 -3.45 29.94
CA GLY A 619 4.11 -3.36 28.48
C GLY A 619 3.82 -2.00 27.84
N LEU A 620 3.42 -0.98 28.61
CA LEU A 620 3.15 0.37 28.11
C LEU A 620 4.41 1.22 27.99
N MET A 621 5.44 0.90 28.76
CA MET A 621 6.71 1.60 28.74
C MET A 621 7.47 1.29 27.44
N ARG A 622 7.97 2.36 26.80
CA ARG A 622 8.84 2.28 25.62
C ARG A 622 10.25 2.70 26.02
N GLY A 623 11.26 2.10 25.40
CA GLY A 623 12.65 2.29 25.79
C GLY A 623 13.57 2.60 24.62
N ALA A 624 14.86 2.43 24.89
CA ALA A 624 15.97 2.67 23.98
C ALA A 624 15.80 2.03 22.59
N VAL A 625 15.24 0.82 22.51
CA VAL A 625 15.07 0.07 21.25
C VAL A 625 14.11 0.78 20.30
N SER A 626 12.99 1.32 20.79
CA SER A 626 12.04 2.09 19.98
C SER A 626 12.70 3.32 19.35
N ILE A 627 13.59 3.96 20.10
CA ILE A 627 14.33 5.14 19.63
C ILE A 627 15.34 4.75 18.56
N ALA A 628 16.16 3.75 18.83
CA ALA A 628 17.15 3.27 17.86
C ALA A 628 16.52 2.86 16.53
N LEU A 629 15.37 2.16 16.56
CA LEU A 629 14.64 1.78 15.36
C LEU A 629 14.00 2.98 14.64
N ALA A 630 13.50 3.98 15.37
CA ALA A 630 12.96 5.21 14.78
C ALA A 630 14.07 6.01 14.07
N PHE A 631 15.24 6.15 14.68
CA PHE A 631 16.40 6.78 14.03
C PHE A 631 16.85 6.00 12.81
N LYS A 632 16.91 4.66 12.88
CA LYS A 632 17.24 3.81 11.73
C LYS A 632 16.24 3.97 10.57
N GLN A 633 14.96 4.21 10.87
CA GLN A 633 13.92 4.37 9.84
C GLN A 633 13.90 5.77 9.21
N PHE A 634 13.98 6.81 10.04
CA PHE A 634 13.64 8.18 9.65
C PHE A 634 14.85 9.11 9.51
N THR A 635 16.08 8.59 9.69
CA THR A 635 17.32 9.32 9.40
C THR A 635 18.14 8.63 8.33
N TYR A 636 18.75 9.41 7.45
CA TYR A 636 19.73 8.93 6.49
C TYR A 636 21.09 9.57 6.82
N SER A 637 22.07 8.74 7.18
CA SER A 637 23.40 9.21 7.63
C SER A 637 23.34 10.19 8.82
N GLY A 638 22.35 10.03 9.72
CA GLY A 638 22.19 10.87 10.91
C GLY A 638 21.53 12.23 10.67
N VAL A 639 21.10 12.54 9.45
CA VAL A 639 20.44 13.81 9.10
C VAL A 639 19.00 13.56 8.66
N THR A 640 18.07 14.38 9.17
CA THR A 640 16.65 14.38 8.76
C THR A 640 16.46 15.35 7.59
N TRP A 641 16.22 14.83 6.40
CA TRP A 641 16.02 15.65 5.18
C TRP A 641 14.57 16.10 4.98
N ASP A 642 13.61 15.38 5.57
CA ASP A 642 12.18 15.59 5.37
C ASP A 642 11.47 16.02 6.68
N PRO A 643 10.59 17.04 6.67
CA PRO A 643 9.86 17.51 7.84
C PRO A 643 8.95 16.45 8.49
N ILE A 644 8.42 15.49 7.73
CA ILE A 644 7.55 14.43 8.25
C ILE A 644 8.41 13.42 9.03
N SER A 645 9.57 13.07 8.49
CA SER A 645 10.56 12.21 9.17
C SER A 645 11.05 12.83 10.49
N GLY A 646 11.32 14.13 10.51
CA GLY A 646 11.64 14.87 11.75
C GLY A 646 10.50 14.84 12.77
N THR A 647 9.26 15.03 12.30
CA THR A 647 8.06 14.94 13.14
C THR A 647 7.94 13.56 13.79
N MET A 648 8.18 12.48 13.04
CA MET A 648 8.08 11.11 13.56
C MET A 648 9.11 10.81 14.66
N ILE A 649 10.35 11.28 14.48
CA ILE A 649 11.40 11.11 15.50
C ILE A 649 11.03 11.88 16.77
N THR A 650 10.59 13.15 16.64
CA THR A 650 10.16 13.94 17.80
C THR A 650 8.99 13.30 18.53
N ASN A 651 8.00 12.76 17.81
CA ASN A 651 6.88 12.02 18.42
C ASN A 651 7.34 10.76 19.16
N THR A 652 8.28 9.99 18.59
CA THR A 652 8.83 8.80 19.28
C THR A 652 9.58 9.19 20.55
N ILE A 653 10.36 10.27 20.53
CA ILE A 653 11.06 10.79 21.73
C ILE A 653 10.04 11.17 22.80
N ILE A 654 8.97 11.91 22.45
CA ILE A 654 7.91 12.30 23.38
C ILE A 654 7.22 11.07 23.97
N VAL A 655 6.85 10.08 23.14
CA VAL A 655 6.20 8.84 23.59
C VAL A 655 7.09 8.08 24.58
N VAL A 656 8.38 7.94 24.27
CA VAL A 656 9.33 7.22 25.14
C VAL A 656 9.48 7.97 26.46
N LEU A 657 9.85 9.25 26.44
CA LEU A 657 10.03 10.06 27.64
C LEU A 657 8.77 10.11 28.52
N PHE A 658 7.60 10.28 27.90
CA PHE A 658 6.33 10.28 28.64
C PHE A 658 6.06 8.92 29.28
N SER A 659 6.22 7.83 28.52
CA SER A 659 5.96 6.48 29.03
C SER A 659 6.94 6.10 30.15
N THR A 660 8.22 6.48 30.04
CA THR A 660 9.23 6.17 31.07
C THR A 660 9.05 7.02 32.32
N LEU A 661 8.76 8.32 32.19
CA LEU A 661 8.65 9.21 33.35
C LEU A 661 7.28 9.07 34.03
N VAL A 662 6.20 9.17 33.26
CA VAL A 662 4.83 9.22 33.81
C VAL A 662 4.37 7.82 34.22
N PHE A 663 4.43 6.84 33.32
CA PHE A 663 4.03 5.48 33.70
C PHE A 663 5.03 4.87 34.68
N GLY A 664 6.33 5.15 34.56
CA GLY A 664 7.34 4.75 35.54
C GLY A 664 7.02 5.25 36.96
N PHE A 665 6.74 6.54 37.13
CA PHE A 665 6.40 7.10 38.45
C PHE A 665 5.11 6.49 39.05
N ILE A 666 4.13 6.18 38.20
CA ILE A 666 2.84 5.59 38.62
C ILE A 666 2.97 4.08 38.91
N THR A 667 4.03 3.42 38.45
CA THR A 667 4.20 1.96 38.57
C THR A 667 4.24 1.49 40.02
N LYS A 668 5.04 2.14 40.86
CA LYS A 668 5.13 1.82 42.29
C LYS A 668 3.78 1.92 43.03
N PRO A 669 3.07 3.07 42.99
CA PRO A 669 1.77 3.18 43.66
C PRO A 669 0.72 2.23 43.07
N LEU A 670 0.73 1.98 41.75
CA LEU A 670 -0.19 1.05 41.11
C LEU A 670 0.00 -0.40 41.60
N ILE A 671 1.25 -0.89 41.61
CA ILE A 671 1.57 -2.25 42.06
C ILE A 671 1.24 -2.41 43.54
N SER A 672 1.62 -1.45 44.38
CA SER A 672 1.30 -1.47 45.82
C SER A 672 -0.22 -1.46 46.09
N TYR A 673 -1.02 -0.83 45.21
CA TYR A 673 -2.48 -0.85 45.31
C TYR A 673 -3.08 -2.20 44.88
N LEU A 674 -2.57 -2.79 43.80
CA LEU A 674 -3.09 -4.04 43.26
C LEU A 674 -2.69 -5.25 44.12
N ILE A 675 -1.42 -5.29 44.55
CA ILE A 675 -0.82 -6.34 45.39
C ILE A 675 -0.32 -5.67 46.68
N PRO A 676 -1.18 -5.50 47.70
CA PRO A 676 -0.75 -4.94 48.98
C PRO A 676 0.14 -5.95 49.73
N HIS A 677 1.40 -5.57 50.03
CA HIS A 677 2.31 -6.38 50.84
C HIS A 677 1.64 -6.73 52.19
N HIS A 678 1.38 -8.01 52.43
CA HIS A 678 0.98 -8.48 53.75
C HIS A 678 2.21 -8.55 54.66
N LYS A 679 2.31 -7.60 55.61
CA LYS A 679 3.11 -7.78 56.82
C LYS A 679 2.49 -8.88 57.69
N THR A 680 2.91 -10.13 57.52
CA THR A 680 2.56 -11.25 58.40
C THR A 680 3.54 -12.40 58.08
N ILE A 681 4.37 -12.99 58.93
CA ILE A 681 4.39 -13.23 60.39
C ILE A 681 5.85 -13.46 60.83
N LYS A 682 6.36 -12.64 61.76
CA LYS A 682 7.29 -13.11 62.78
C LYS A 682 6.57 -14.23 63.53
N ILE A 683 7.00 -15.48 63.41
CA ILE A 683 6.90 -16.61 64.36
C ILE A 683 7.22 -17.88 63.55
N ARG A 684 8.50 -18.26 63.51
CA ARG A 684 9.00 -19.62 63.83
C ARG A 684 10.53 -19.64 63.79
N LEU A 685 11.08 -19.83 65.00
CA LEU A 685 12.45 -20.19 65.38
C LEU A 685 13.62 -19.32 64.90
N GLY A 686 13.91 -18.30 65.73
CA GLY A 686 15.19 -18.17 66.44
C GLY A 686 16.46 -17.99 65.61
N GLU A 687 16.83 -16.73 65.36
CA GLU A 687 18.22 -16.28 65.44
C GLU A 687 18.30 -14.77 65.70
N SER A 688 19.34 -14.39 66.42
CA SER A 688 19.50 -13.17 67.22
C SER A 688 19.56 -11.85 66.43
N VAL A 689 18.87 -10.86 66.97
CA VAL A 689 18.85 -9.44 66.57
C VAL A 689 20.22 -8.79 66.82
N VAL A 690 20.80 -8.20 65.77
CA VAL A 690 21.76 -7.10 65.89
C VAL A 690 21.07 -5.85 65.34
N PRO A 691 21.00 -4.74 66.08
CA PRO A 691 20.32 -3.53 65.59
C PRO A 691 21.26 -2.76 64.65
N LYS A 692 20.77 -2.41 63.46
CA LYS A 692 21.35 -1.31 62.66
C LYS A 692 20.37 -0.14 62.72
N ASP A 693 20.88 0.96 63.24
CA ASP A 693 20.18 2.23 63.41
C ASP A 693 19.61 2.74 62.08
N ASP A 694 18.34 3.15 62.14
CA ASP A 694 17.71 4.02 61.16
C ASP A 694 18.33 5.41 61.26
N LEU A 695 19.06 5.83 60.21
CA LEU A 695 19.28 7.24 59.94
C LEU A 695 18.63 7.59 58.62
N ASN A 696 17.52 8.34 58.72
CA ASN A 696 16.81 8.96 57.61
C ASN A 696 17.77 9.78 56.73
N VAL A 697 18.06 9.28 55.53
CA VAL A 697 18.57 10.09 54.41
C VAL A 697 17.77 9.70 53.16
N PRO A 698 16.96 10.60 52.57
CA PRO A 698 16.30 10.35 51.30
C PRO A 698 17.31 10.63 50.18
N LEU A 699 18.28 9.75 49.99
CA LEU A 699 19.21 9.83 48.87
C LEU A 699 19.63 8.43 48.42
N LEU A 700 19.08 8.01 47.27
CA LEU A 700 19.68 7.07 46.33
C LEU A 700 20.29 5.79 46.95
N SER A 701 19.43 4.88 47.44
CA SER A 701 19.86 3.49 47.72
C SER A 701 20.03 2.72 46.41
N PHE A 702 21.17 2.95 45.74
CA PHE A 702 21.58 2.27 44.51
C PHE A 702 22.29 0.92 44.76
N GLU A 703 22.27 0.39 45.99
CA GLU A 703 23.07 -0.79 46.38
C GLU A 703 22.54 -2.16 45.91
N GLU A 704 21.31 -2.27 45.40
CA GLU A 704 20.69 -3.59 45.12
C GLU A 704 20.02 -3.76 43.73
N SER A 705 20.37 -2.95 42.72
CA SER A 705 19.42 -2.75 41.60
C SER A 705 19.54 -3.63 40.35
N THR A 706 20.61 -4.38 40.08
CA THR A 706 20.69 -5.19 38.83
C THR A 706 21.38 -6.53 39.01
N ALA A 707 22.50 -6.56 39.74
CA ALA A 707 23.22 -7.79 40.00
C ALA A 707 22.33 -8.78 40.77
N THR A 708 21.84 -8.41 41.96
CA THR A 708 20.96 -9.23 42.82
C THR A 708 19.68 -9.68 42.11
N ASN A 709 19.12 -8.84 41.23
CA ASN A 709 17.91 -9.16 40.47
C ASN A 709 18.14 -10.22 39.38
N ILE A 710 19.31 -10.28 38.72
CA ILE A 710 19.66 -11.35 37.76
C ILE A 710 19.99 -12.67 38.49
N GLY A 711 20.67 -12.58 39.63
CA GLY A 711 20.96 -13.76 40.47
C GLY A 711 19.69 -14.40 41.00
N ARG A 712 18.77 -13.58 41.54
CA ARG A 712 17.46 -14.03 41.97
C ARG A 712 16.65 -14.54 40.78
N ALA A 713 16.60 -13.84 39.62
CA ALA A 713 15.78 -14.23 38.44
C ALA A 713 16.03 -15.67 37.98
N ARG A 714 17.29 -16.08 38.11
CA ARG A 714 17.74 -17.42 37.84
C ARG A 714 17.25 -18.45 38.86
N ASP A 715 17.22 -18.11 40.14
CA ASP A 715 16.67 -18.97 41.19
C ASP A 715 15.15 -19.20 41.01
N SER A 716 14.38 -18.24 40.45
CA SER A 716 12.99 -18.52 39.99
C SER A 716 12.95 -19.38 38.77
N LEU A 717 13.84 -19.18 37.78
CA LEU A 717 13.89 -20.05 36.62
C LEU A 717 14.20 -21.47 37.05
N SER A 718 15.12 -21.70 37.99
CA SER A 718 15.36 -23.00 38.59
C SER A 718 14.18 -23.51 39.42
N LEU A 719 13.46 -22.66 40.16
CA LEU A 719 12.26 -23.05 40.94
C LEU A 719 11.03 -23.37 40.06
N LEU A 720 10.83 -22.65 38.95
CA LEU A 720 9.85 -22.96 37.89
C LEU A 720 10.28 -24.22 37.14
N ILE A 721 11.59 -24.44 36.97
CA ILE A 721 12.17 -25.66 36.42
C ILE A 721 12.10 -26.81 37.42
N GLU A 722 11.97 -26.61 38.74
CA GLU A 722 11.85 -27.68 39.73
C GLU A 722 10.42 -28.23 39.83
N ARG A 723 9.40 -27.45 39.47
CA ARG A 723 7.99 -27.86 39.55
C ARG A 723 7.42 -28.23 38.17
N PRO A 724 6.92 -29.47 37.97
CA PRO A 724 6.69 -30.02 36.64
C PRO A 724 5.48 -29.38 35.94
N ILE A 725 5.69 -28.89 34.72
CA ILE A 725 4.62 -28.66 33.72
C ILE A 725 4.72 -29.82 32.69
N SER A 726 3.61 -30.15 32.02
CA SER A 726 3.33 -31.37 31.26
C SER A 726 4.40 -31.90 30.27
N THR A 727 4.27 -33.20 29.97
CA THR A 727 4.92 -34.07 28.96
C THR A 727 6.17 -33.54 28.24
N ILE A 728 6.09 -32.45 27.47
CA ILE A 728 7.23 -31.91 26.69
C ILE A 728 8.39 -31.51 27.60
N HIS A 729 8.12 -30.88 28.75
CA HIS A 729 9.18 -30.52 29.70
C HIS A 729 9.84 -31.76 30.32
N SER A 730 9.06 -32.81 30.60
CA SER A 730 9.60 -34.09 31.10
C SER A 730 10.49 -34.75 30.05
N TYR A 731 10.08 -34.74 28.78
CA TYR A 731 10.90 -35.24 27.67
C TYR A 731 12.16 -34.39 27.47
N TRP A 732 12.04 -33.06 27.50
CA TRP A 732 13.19 -32.15 27.41
C TRP A 732 14.15 -32.35 28.58
N ARG A 733 13.67 -32.42 29.82
CA ARG A 733 14.54 -32.61 30.99
C ARG A 733 15.26 -33.96 30.93
N LYS A 734 14.56 -35.05 30.55
CA LYS A 734 15.20 -36.35 30.33
C LYS A 734 16.29 -36.28 29.26
N PHE A 735 16.03 -35.59 28.15
CA PHE A 735 17.01 -35.38 27.10
C PHE A 735 18.20 -34.51 27.57
N ASP A 736 17.91 -33.42 28.28
CA ASP A 736 18.88 -32.47 28.81
C ASP A 736 19.82 -33.13 29.83
N ASP A 737 19.26 -33.87 30.79
CA ASP A 737 20.02 -34.62 31.79
C ASP A 737 20.84 -35.77 31.16
N SER A 738 20.30 -36.44 30.13
CA SER A 738 20.98 -37.60 29.52
C SER A 738 22.06 -37.21 28.50
N TYR A 739 21.88 -36.12 27.76
CA TYR A 739 22.72 -35.79 26.61
C TYR A 739 23.34 -34.39 26.67
N MET A 740 22.58 -33.36 27.04
CA MET A 740 23.07 -31.99 26.95
C MET A 740 24.01 -31.62 28.11
N ARG A 741 23.59 -31.81 29.37
CA ARG A 741 24.40 -31.47 30.55
C ARG A 741 25.73 -32.22 30.62
N PRO A 742 25.80 -33.54 30.34
CA PRO A 742 27.07 -34.26 30.33
C PRO A 742 28.06 -33.77 29.28
N ILE A 743 27.59 -33.20 28.17
CA ILE A 743 28.44 -32.70 27.08
C ILE A 743 28.79 -31.23 27.29
N PHE A 744 27.83 -30.37 27.60
CA PHE A 744 27.99 -28.91 27.59
C PHE A 744 28.10 -28.24 28.95
N GLY A 745 27.93 -28.97 30.07
CA GLY A 745 27.96 -28.41 31.43
C GLY A 745 26.58 -28.43 32.08
N GLY A 746 26.49 -28.52 33.41
CA GLY A 746 25.20 -28.59 34.11
C GLY A 746 25.35 -28.98 35.59
N PRO A 747 24.30 -28.81 36.41
CA PRO A 747 24.32 -29.31 37.77
C PRO A 747 24.43 -30.84 37.74
N VAL A 748 25.48 -31.37 38.37
CA VAL A 748 25.68 -32.82 38.49
C VAL A 748 24.61 -33.36 39.41
N THR A 749 23.58 -33.98 38.86
CA THR A 749 22.68 -34.83 39.64
C THR A 749 23.47 -36.08 40.02
N ASN A 750 24.00 -36.11 41.24
CA ASN A 750 24.50 -37.34 41.84
C ASN A 750 23.35 -38.35 41.91
N GLN A 751 23.19 -39.19 40.89
CA GLN A 751 22.44 -40.44 40.97
C GLN A 751 23.25 -41.50 41.74
N SER A 752 23.77 -41.12 42.91
CA SER A 752 24.45 -42.03 43.83
C SER A 752 24.26 -41.55 45.26
N GLN A 753 23.01 -41.54 45.72
CA GLN A 753 22.63 -41.93 47.07
C GLN A 753 21.13 -42.25 47.04
N CYS A 754 20.82 -43.51 47.38
CA CYS A 754 19.48 -44.07 47.50
C CYS A 754 18.58 -43.30 48.45
#